data_AF-A0A430JMF5-F1
#
_entry.id   AF-A0A430JMF5-F1
#
_cell.length_a   1.000
_cell.length_b   1.000
_cell.length_c   1.000
_cell.angle_alpha   90.00
_cell.angle_beta   90.00
_cell.angle_gamma   90.00
#
_symmetry.space_group_name_H-M   'P 1'
#
loop_
_entity.id
_entity.type
_entity.pdbx_description
1 polymer ?
#
loop_
_entity_poly.entity_id
_entity_poly.type
_entity_poly.pdbx_seq_one_letter_code
_entity_poly.pdbx_strand_id
1 'polypeptide(L)'
;MKGEDVFSLPPDTSEACCEVADQFGGVGGQVQTTQVAMMSTAGMPGWLGESATAYLDQVCRLKGIAQDVSGVLMDVAGPIKEYGEKVRETRESIKVLWQDYDDAYAAYERKMHDLQQERVDFARTGVGPMSDYDIDRAEQSCQEEWEATQAELRRAHQGYLEALDEQARVTAVQITAIKDRLFDMSKPHGTREEIGVNLFGDLDLIAVQNEMKHAAQIAPEMAAIITNPNPSPEDLEEFWNQYGNELGNPFVTNMLLTHVSAEELADFAWRVRALPDNSPVRSELLHGIGTTIVLGTGGTNLDGEHADEQVLFEKYKDQITLKPGVTASSQTGAFIEELKTVGGALYNPNDYGSFAVPYYEPMPGYAFISNLIGEAGRDNPNLALGPAFFEKPADDGRSLAEDIVAWDAETLPWVTNSPYRDTLPSFGPDDSMYDPMHAMYTLMDQPECLNPEILAEQGKTADPALLAVDRERFNAVQEFLVSDTPAGIDINHDGIVDSNDEPMNMTRYLTGGRTMFDAESAYGGFQDGGEQFGRLIAEMSMPELTPDRSQISDEEWEQWKIRDKRSTGIAGNFLYGYQDALTMENETDKLHGQDVYGYTNSNLRSWSGEILAPYMEDIAIALENPGQDVVVASEEGGQHRITFGIDLQTQLLGNHGYFVDIGFDRSSIGGRAPAVEILYAAAELQSTAEYNTAFDTMNDGGDPDRVIEKWTPLKEALFTASADSHDQEHAFFDRANRGKKDLIKMVMGANPLQYIIESNPGKYVIGQGQSVGIPAILDIVFPTDTVIVGNQSQSHIALEKEMEASIYETISTRSTFEDADMSPQEFCYDEDFTGVPFLDDDGAVKPWHDMSDDERASFKEYLENHTDYGELFEPIQEEMMQAKDTRATAFAATGAERSS
;
A
#
# COMPACT_ATOMS: atom_id res chain seq x y z
N MET A 1 89.39 16.77 -7.24
CA MET A 1 88.03 16.18 -7.22
C MET A 1 87.11 17.24 -7.76
N LYS A 2 86.19 16.92 -8.68
CA LYS A 2 85.32 17.95 -9.24
C LYS A 2 84.04 18.12 -8.41
N GLY A 3 83.38 19.26 -8.52
CA GLY A 3 82.12 19.54 -7.83
C GLY A 3 81.03 18.51 -8.13
N GLU A 4 81.01 17.98 -9.35
CA GLU A 4 80.10 16.89 -9.78
C GLU A 4 80.29 15.58 -8.99
N ASP A 5 81.50 15.32 -8.49
CA ASP A 5 81.82 14.13 -7.68
C ASP A 5 81.46 14.33 -6.19
N VAL A 6 81.20 15.57 -5.78
CA VAL A 6 81.02 15.97 -4.37
C VAL A 6 79.55 16.24 -4.04
N PHE A 7 78.81 16.85 -4.97
CA PHE A 7 77.41 17.23 -4.77
C PHE A 7 76.54 16.50 -5.77
N SER A 8 75.74 15.52 -5.31
CA SER A 8 74.82 14.80 -6.18
C SER A 8 73.62 15.64 -6.60
N LEU A 9 73.11 15.39 -7.82
CA LEU A 9 71.82 15.92 -8.26
C LEU A 9 70.68 14.99 -7.80
N PRO A 10 69.51 15.54 -7.42
CA PRO A 10 68.30 14.74 -7.28
C PRO A 10 67.86 14.18 -8.64
N PRO A 11 67.09 13.07 -8.70
CA PRO A 11 66.54 12.54 -9.95
C PRO A 11 65.79 13.61 -10.76
N ASP A 12 65.90 13.55 -12.09
CA ASP A 12 65.18 14.47 -12.97
C ASP A 12 63.76 13.98 -13.23
N THR A 13 62.81 14.44 -12.43
CA THR A 13 61.39 14.06 -12.56
C THR A 13 60.55 15.16 -13.18
N SER A 14 61.12 16.29 -13.61
CA SER A 14 60.32 17.46 -14.01
C SER A 14 59.47 17.18 -15.25
N GLU A 15 59.98 16.45 -16.23
CA GLU A 15 59.24 16.06 -17.44
C GLU A 15 58.10 15.10 -17.12
N ALA A 16 58.37 14.08 -16.30
CA ALA A 16 57.36 13.14 -15.82
C ALA A 16 56.25 13.83 -15.02
N CYS A 17 56.58 14.83 -14.20
CA CYS A 17 55.60 15.66 -13.50
C CYS A 17 54.68 16.41 -14.48
N CYS A 18 55.23 17.01 -15.54
CA CYS A 18 54.44 17.68 -16.57
C CYS A 18 53.52 16.69 -17.30
N GLU A 19 54.02 15.52 -17.69
CA GLU A 19 53.21 14.48 -18.36
C GLU A 19 52.03 14.03 -17.50
N VAL A 20 52.26 13.74 -16.22
CA VAL A 20 51.20 13.33 -15.28
C VAL A 20 50.19 14.45 -15.09
N ALA A 21 50.64 15.70 -14.93
CA ALA A 21 49.77 16.85 -14.77
C ALA A 21 48.89 17.09 -16.03
N ASP A 22 49.45 16.93 -17.22
CA ASP A 22 48.71 17.08 -18.47
C ASP A 22 47.72 15.93 -18.70
N GLN A 23 48.03 14.71 -18.25
CA GLN A 23 47.08 13.58 -18.27
C GLN A 23 45.87 13.86 -17.38
N PHE A 24 46.07 14.33 -16.14
CA PHE A 24 44.98 14.71 -15.24
C PHE A 24 44.09 15.82 -15.85
N GLY A 25 44.70 16.88 -16.39
CA GLY A 25 43.97 17.94 -17.08
C GLY A 25 43.22 17.45 -18.32
N GLY A 26 43.82 16.52 -19.09
CA GLY A 26 43.20 15.91 -20.26
C GLY A 26 41.98 15.07 -19.92
N VAL A 27 42.07 14.20 -18.90
CA VAL A 27 40.93 13.40 -18.43
C VAL A 27 39.84 14.30 -17.85
N GLY A 28 40.20 15.30 -17.04
CA GLY A 28 39.25 16.29 -16.53
C GLY A 28 38.49 16.99 -17.66
N GLY A 29 39.19 17.39 -18.73
CA GLY A 29 38.60 17.99 -19.92
C GLY A 29 37.66 17.04 -20.67
N GLN A 30 38.03 15.77 -20.81
CA GLN A 30 37.17 14.76 -21.43
C GLN A 30 35.85 14.58 -20.66
N VAL A 31 35.91 14.49 -19.34
CA VAL A 31 34.71 14.40 -18.47
C VAL A 31 33.82 15.64 -18.66
N GLN A 32 34.41 16.84 -18.70
CA GLN A 32 33.68 18.09 -18.92
C GLN A 32 32.91 18.12 -20.25
N THR A 33 33.44 17.44 -21.26
CA THR A 33 32.85 17.35 -22.61
C THR A 33 31.88 16.18 -22.79
N THR A 34 31.54 15.46 -21.71
CA THR A 34 30.47 14.44 -21.77
C THR A 34 29.10 15.09 -21.96
N GLN A 35 28.18 14.36 -22.59
CA GLN A 35 26.80 14.83 -22.78
C GLN A 35 26.12 15.18 -21.45
N VAL A 36 26.41 14.41 -20.40
CA VAL A 36 25.90 14.60 -19.04
C VAL A 36 26.42 15.89 -18.42
N ALA A 37 27.73 16.16 -18.48
CA ALA A 37 28.33 17.38 -17.91
C ALA A 37 27.90 18.67 -18.66
N MET A 38 27.65 18.57 -19.97
CA MET A 38 27.20 19.67 -20.82
C MET A 38 25.68 19.83 -20.90
N MET A 39 24.92 18.99 -20.19
CA MET A 39 23.46 18.97 -20.33
C MET A 39 22.84 20.34 -20.00
N SER A 40 21.96 20.81 -20.88
CA SER A 40 21.12 21.99 -20.70
C SER A 40 19.90 21.62 -19.86
N THR A 41 19.66 22.33 -18.75
CA THR A 41 18.49 22.13 -17.87
C THR A 41 17.20 22.76 -18.42
N ALA A 42 17.23 23.29 -19.65
CA ALA A 42 16.06 23.86 -20.30
C ALA A 42 15.16 22.74 -20.86
N GLY A 43 14.16 22.35 -20.05
CA GLY A 43 12.90 21.67 -20.35
C GLY A 43 12.86 20.71 -21.56
N MET A 44 12.76 19.41 -21.28
CA MET A 44 12.24 18.45 -22.27
C MET A 44 10.76 18.79 -22.56
N PRO A 45 10.40 19.26 -23.76
CA PRO A 45 9.03 19.68 -24.06
C PRO A 45 8.11 18.46 -24.11
N GLY A 46 7.09 18.43 -23.25
CA GLY A 46 6.04 17.40 -23.24
C GLY A 46 6.04 16.45 -22.04
N TRP A 47 6.94 16.62 -21.07
CA TRP A 47 6.98 15.81 -19.84
C TRP A 47 6.37 16.61 -18.68
N LEU A 48 5.30 16.10 -18.07
CA LEU A 48 4.61 16.65 -16.90
C LEU A 48 4.40 15.50 -15.89
N GLY A 49 4.64 15.73 -14.59
CA GLY A 49 4.41 14.75 -13.53
C GLY A 49 5.54 14.64 -12.51
N GLU A 50 5.29 13.91 -11.42
CA GLU A 50 6.26 13.68 -10.34
C GLU A 50 7.43 12.78 -10.79
N SER A 51 7.16 11.75 -11.61
CA SER A 51 8.19 10.88 -12.22
C SER A 51 9.17 11.68 -13.09
N ALA A 52 8.67 12.63 -13.89
CA ALA A 52 9.51 13.54 -14.69
C ALA A 52 10.39 14.45 -13.81
N THR A 53 9.88 14.86 -12.64
CA THR A 53 10.61 15.71 -11.69
C THR A 53 11.71 14.91 -10.98
N ALA A 54 11.39 13.69 -10.51
CA ALA A 54 12.35 12.78 -9.89
C ALA A 54 13.49 12.41 -10.86
N TYR A 55 13.15 12.12 -12.12
CA TYR A 55 14.14 11.89 -13.17
C TYR A 55 15.04 13.12 -13.37
N LEU A 56 14.46 14.32 -13.50
CA LEU A 56 15.23 15.54 -13.73
C LEU A 56 16.16 15.86 -12.55
N ASP A 57 15.73 15.64 -11.30
CA ASP A 57 16.58 15.82 -10.12
C ASP A 57 17.81 14.90 -10.16
N GLN A 58 17.59 13.61 -10.42
CA GLN A 58 18.69 12.64 -10.50
C GLN A 58 19.68 12.96 -11.63
N VAL A 59 19.20 13.37 -12.81
CA VAL A 59 20.10 13.77 -13.91
C VAL A 59 20.87 15.06 -13.56
N CYS A 60 20.24 16.00 -12.85
CA CYS A 60 20.93 17.21 -12.37
C CYS A 60 22.01 16.86 -11.34
N ARG A 61 21.76 15.90 -10.43
CA ARG A 61 22.77 15.40 -9.48
C ARG A 61 23.92 14.71 -10.22
N LEU A 62 23.63 13.84 -11.19
CA LEU A 62 24.66 13.18 -12.00
C LEU A 62 25.52 14.19 -12.77
N LYS A 63 24.90 15.25 -13.32
CA LYS A 63 25.62 16.38 -13.93
C LYS A 63 26.53 17.08 -12.92
N GLY A 64 26.04 17.35 -11.71
CA GLY A 64 26.84 17.92 -10.62
C GLY A 64 28.08 17.09 -10.33
N ILE A 65 27.90 15.77 -10.11
CA ILE A 65 29.01 14.84 -9.86
C ILE A 65 30.01 14.84 -11.02
N ALA A 66 29.55 14.80 -12.28
CA ALA A 66 30.43 14.84 -13.44
C ALA A 66 31.24 16.15 -13.52
N GLN A 67 30.64 17.29 -13.16
CA GLN A 67 31.31 18.59 -13.12
C GLN A 67 32.33 18.65 -11.98
N ASP A 68 32.01 18.10 -10.81
CA ASP A 68 32.90 18.05 -9.65
C ASP A 68 34.12 17.15 -9.90
N VAL A 69 33.90 15.94 -10.47
CA VAL A 69 35.00 15.04 -10.89
C VAL A 69 35.93 15.76 -11.88
N SER A 70 35.35 16.43 -12.89
CA SER A 70 36.12 17.18 -13.89
C SER A 70 36.97 18.28 -13.24
N GLY A 71 36.37 19.10 -12.36
CA GLY A 71 37.06 20.18 -11.66
C GLY A 71 38.20 19.67 -10.77
N VAL A 72 37.95 18.62 -9.98
CA VAL A 72 38.95 18.01 -9.08
C VAL A 72 40.15 17.48 -9.87
N LEU A 73 39.93 16.80 -11.00
CA LEU A 73 41.02 16.30 -11.85
C LEU A 73 41.86 17.43 -12.46
N MET A 74 41.23 18.54 -12.85
CA MET A 74 41.94 19.70 -13.38
C MET A 74 42.79 20.41 -12.30
N ASP A 75 42.31 20.48 -11.06
CA ASP A 75 43.00 21.12 -9.93
C ASP A 75 44.32 20.42 -9.56
N VAL A 76 44.43 19.09 -9.78
CA VAL A 76 45.65 18.31 -9.47
C VAL A 76 46.87 18.74 -10.29
N ALA A 77 46.66 19.28 -11.50
CA ALA A 77 47.74 19.60 -12.41
C ALA A 77 48.68 20.71 -11.90
N GLY A 78 48.14 21.70 -11.17
CA GLY A 78 48.91 22.83 -10.65
C GLY A 78 50.02 22.42 -9.67
N PRO A 79 49.69 21.78 -8.53
CA PRO A 79 50.66 21.34 -7.53
C PRO A 79 51.78 20.44 -8.08
N ILE A 80 51.47 19.58 -9.07
CA ILE A 80 52.45 18.68 -9.70
C ILE A 80 53.41 19.47 -10.58
N LYS A 81 52.91 20.45 -11.35
CA LYS A 81 53.76 21.32 -12.18
C LYS A 81 54.69 22.18 -11.32
N GLU A 82 54.20 22.76 -10.23
CA GLU A 82 55.02 23.53 -9.28
C GLU A 82 56.16 22.69 -8.69
N TYR A 83 55.90 21.43 -8.32
CA TYR A 83 56.94 20.51 -7.87
C TYR A 83 57.97 20.20 -8.97
N GLY A 84 57.51 19.93 -10.20
CA GLY A 84 58.39 19.71 -11.35
C GLY A 84 59.29 20.92 -11.65
N GLU A 85 58.76 22.13 -11.54
CA GLU A 85 59.55 23.37 -11.65
C GLU A 85 60.59 23.47 -10.52
N LYS A 86 60.23 23.10 -9.28
CA LYS A 86 61.16 23.12 -8.15
C LYS A 86 62.30 22.11 -8.31
N VAL A 87 62.03 20.93 -8.86
CA VAL A 87 63.07 19.93 -9.21
C VAL A 87 64.07 20.53 -10.20
N ARG A 88 63.58 21.21 -11.24
CA ARG A 88 64.43 21.85 -12.25
C ARG A 88 65.29 22.97 -11.65
N GLU A 89 64.67 23.87 -10.87
CA GLU A 89 65.37 24.97 -10.18
C GLU A 89 66.46 24.45 -9.23
N THR A 90 66.15 23.39 -8.46
CA THR A 90 67.09 22.77 -7.52
C THR A 90 68.28 22.16 -8.26
N ARG A 91 68.04 21.45 -9.36
CA ARG A 91 69.10 20.86 -10.19
C ARG A 91 69.98 21.93 -10.83
N GLU A 92 69.40 23.02 -11.31
CA GLU A 92 70.15 24.17 -11.85
C GLU A 92 71.02 24.82 -10.77
N SER A 93 70.48 25.02 -9.57
CA SER A 93 71.21 25.61 -8.43
C SER A 93 72.38 24.74 -7.97
N ILE A 94 72.22 23.41 -7.93
CA ILE A 94 73.32 22.49 -7.57
C ILE A 94 74.42 22.47 -8.65
N LYS A 95 74.08 22.64 -9.93
CA LYS A 95 75.09 22.79 -11.00
C LYS A 95 75.92 24.07 -10.84
N VAL A 96 75.34 25.14 -10.30
CA VAL A 96 76.09 26.35 -9.94
C VAL A 96 77.05 26.05 -8.78
N LEU A 97 76.61 25.31 -7.75
CA LEU A 97 77.50 24.86 -6.66
C LEU A 97 78.68 24.01 -7.17
N TRP A 98 78.50 23.24 -8.25
CA TRP A 98 79.61 22.52 -8.86
C TRP A 98 80.70 23.47 -9.37
N GLN A 99 80.30 24.54 -10.05
CA GLN A 99 81.22 25.56 -10.55
C GLN A 99 81.90 26.29 -9.40
N ASP A 100 81.14 26.71 -8.38
CA ASP A 100 81.68 27.39 -7.21
C ASP A 100 82.71 26.52 -6.46
N TYR A 101 82.44 25.21 -6.35
CA TYR A 101 83.36 24.25 -5.76
C TYR A 101 84.64 24.07 -6.59
N ASP A 102 84.49 23.90 -7.90
CA ASP A 102 85.63 23.74 -8.82
C ASP A 102 86.52 24.98 -8.82
N ASP A 103 85.94 26.18 -8.85
CA ASP A 103 86.64 27.45 -8.81
C ASP A 103 87.36 27.66 -7.46
N ALA A 104 86.67 27.36 -6.35
CA ALA A 104 87.26 27.44 -5.01
C ALA A 104 88.39 26.42 -4.82
N TYR A 105 88.23 25.18 -5.31
CA TYR A 105 89.27 24.16 -5.26
C TYR A 105 90.49 24.56 -6.10
N ALA A 106 90.28 25.10 -7.31
CA ALA A 106 91.37 25.60 -8.17
C ALA A 106 92.09 26.81 -7.57
N ALA A 107 91.39 27.66 -6.81
CA ALA A 107 92.00 28.76 -6.07
C ALA A 107 92.85 28.24 -4.89
N TYR A 108 92.34 27.26 -4.16
CA TYR A 108 93.06 26.57 -3.09
C TYR A 108 94.34 25.87 -3.60
N GLU A 109 94.25 25.07 -4.67
CA GLU A 109 95.42 24.39 -5.25
C GLU A 109 96.48 25.37 -5.73
N ARG A 110 96.08 26.51 -6.32
CA ARG A 110 97.01 27.58 -6.71
C ARG A 110 97.72 28.18 -5.51
N LYS A 111 96.97 28.58 -4.47
CA LYS A 111 97.56 29.14 -3.24
C LYS A 111 98.54 28.15 -2.59
N MET A 112 98.18 26.86 -2.49
CA MET A 112 99.05 25.82 -1.93
C MET A 112 100.29 25.58 -2.79
N HIS A 113 100.16 25.58 -4.11
CA HIS A 113 101.30 25.47 -5.01
C HIS A 113 102.26 26.66 -4.86
N ASP A 114 101.73 27.88 -4.80
CA ASP A 114 102.55 29.10 -4.63
C ASP A 114 103.31 29.08 -3.29
N LEU A 115 102.64 28.71 -2.20
CA LEU A 115 103.28 28.53 -0.87
C LEU A 115 104.38 27.46 -0.90
N GLN A 116 104.15 26.34 -1.60
CA GLN A 116 105.15 25.28 -1.73
C GLN A 116 106.35 25.70 -2.59
N GLN A 117 106.14 26.50 -3.63
CA GLN A 117 107.23 27.07 -4.43
C GLN A 117 108.08 28.03 -3.60
N GLU A 118 107.44 28.88 -2.77
CA GLU A 118 108.18 29.76 -1.85
C GLU A 118 109.07 28.97 -0.87
N ARG A 119 108.60 27.82 -0.37
CA ARG A 119 109.40 26.92 0.47
C ARG A 119 110.62 26.37 -0.26
N VAL A 120 110.45 25.95 -1.52
CA VAL A 120 111.55 25.45 -2.38
C VAL A 120 112.58 26.56 -2.65
N ASP A 121 112.13 27.78 -2.94
CA ASP A 121 113.00 28.92 -3.21
C ASP A 121 113.77 29.40 -1.97
N PHE A 122 113.12 29.42 -0.81
CA PHE A 122 113.76 29.71 0.48
C PHE A 122 114.85 28.70 0.81
N ALA A 123 114.56 27.39 0.69
CA ALA A 123 115.52 26.31 0.93
C ALA A 123 116.74 26.36 -0.01
N ARG A 124 116.57 26.90 -1.22
CA ARG A 124 117.62 26.98 -2.25
C ARG A 124 118.53 28.20 -2.09
N THR A 125 118.00 29.34 -1.63
CA THR A 125 118.71 30.63 -1.67
C THR A 125 119.04 31.20 -0.29
N GLY A 126 118.39 30.73 0.78
CA GLY A 126 118.56 31.22 2.15
C GLY A 126 117.98 32.61 2.40
N VAL A 127 117.30 33.22 1.42
CA VAL A 127 116.65 34.54 1.51
C VAL A 127 115.31 34.46 0.78
N GLY A 128 114.20 34.64 1.51
CA GLY A 128 112.84 34.67 0.96
C GLY A 128 111.92 35.58 1.77
N PRO A 129 110.73 35.92 1.25
CA PRO A 129 109.80 36.86 1.88
C PRO A 129 109.12 36.31 3.15
N MET A 130 109.08 34.99 3.34
CA MET A 130 108.49 34.30 4.50
C MET A 130 109.47 33.28 5.11
N SER A 131 109.35 33.00 6.42
CA SER A 131 110.09 31.92 7.09
C SER A 131 109.36 30.58 6.96
N ASP A 132 110.05 29.44 7.11
CA ASP A 132 109.41 28.10 7.07
C ASP A 132 108.20 28.00 8.03
N TYR A 133 108.29 28.63 9.22
CA TYR A 133 107.20 28.67 10.20
C TYR A 133 106.01 29.51 9.73
N ASP A 134 106.24 30.60 9.01
CA ASP A 134 105.17 31.44 8.46
C ASP A 134 104.49 30.77 7.26
N ILE A 135 105.23 29.99 6.46
CA ILE A 135 104.69 29.16 5.37
C ILE A 135 103.80 28.05 5.95
N ASP A 136 104.26 27.30 6.98
CA ASP A 136 103.44 26.28 7.66
C ASP A 136 102.11 26.87 8.17
N ARG A 137 102.15 28.07 8.76
CA ARG A 137 100.95 28.77 9.24
C ARG A 137 100.03 29.22 8.10
N ALA A 138 100.58 29.69 6.98
CA ALA A 138 99.82 30.10 5.82
C ALA A 138 99.16 28.90 5.10
N GLU A 139 99.86 27.78 4.99
CA GLU A 139 99.30 26.50 4.50
C GLU A 139 98.15 26.05 5.40
N GLN A 140 98.34 26.09 6.72
CA GLN A 140 97.27 25.76 7.67
C GLN A 140 96.06 26.69 7.53
N SER A 141 96.28 28.00 7.43
CA SER A 141 95.20 28.97 7.26
C SER A 141 94.46 28.77 5.92
N CYS A 142 95.18 28.45 4.85
CA CYS A 142 94.60 28.14 3.54
C CYS A 142 93.76 26.85 3.58
N GLN A 143 94.21 25.84 4.33
CA GLN A 143 93.45 24.61 4.57
C GLN A 143 92.18 24.89 5.39
N GLU A 144 92.27 25.71 6.46
CA GLU A 144 91.11 26.10 7.27
C GLU A 144 90.08 26.93 6.45
N GLU A 145 90.53 27.85 5.59
CA GLU A 145 89.67 28.60 4.66
C GLU A 145 88.97 27.67 3.65
N TRP A 146 89.68 26.67 3.14
CA TRP A 146 89.12 25.69 2.22
C TRP A 146 88.08 24.78 2.90
N GLU A 147 88.37 24.29 4.10
CA GLU A 147 87.44 23.51 4.91
C GLU A 147 86.17 24.31 5.25
N ALA A 148 86.32 25.60 5.59
CA ALA A 148 85.20 26.50 5.81
C ALA A 148 84.35 26.68 4.55
N THR A 149 84.97 26.91 3.40
CA THR A 149 84.30 27.04 2.10
C THR A 149 83.57 25.75 1.72
N GLN A 150 84.20 24.59 1.88
CA GLN A 150 83.55 23.29 1.68
C GLN A 150 82.33 23.12 2.59
N ALA A 151 82.44 23.50 3.86
CA ALA A 151 81.34 23.39 4.81
C ALA A 151 80.17 24.30 4.42
N GLU A 152 80.44 25.50 3.91
CA GLU A 152 79.41 26.41 3.40
C GLU A 152 78.71 25.86 2.16
N LEU A 153 79.45 25.36 1.17
CA LEU A 153 78.89 24.75 -0.03
C LEU A 153 78.08 23.49 0.29
N ARG A 154 78.51 22.67 1.26
CA ARG A 154 77.73 21.52 1.76
C ARG A 154 76.43 21.95 2.43
N ARG A 155 76.44 23.02 3.23
CA ARG A 155 75.21 23.57 3.83
C ARG A 155 74.26 24.10 2.75
N ALA A 156 74.77 24.77 1.73
CA ALA A 156 73.96 25.25 0.61
C ALA A 156 73.31 24.08 -0.15
N HIS A 157 74.09 23.03 -0.46
CA HIS A 157 73.58 21.81 -1.09
C HIS A 157 72.47 21.15 -0.26
N GLN A 158 72.71 20.96 1.03
CA GLN A 158 71.70 20.43 1.96
C GLN A 158 70.44 21.31 1.98
N GLY A 159 70.59 22.64 2.07
CA GLY A 159 69.45 23.55 2.07
C GLY A 159 68.61 23.50 0.79
N TYR A 160 69.23 23.27 -0.37
CA TYR A 160 68.50 23.06 -1.63
C TYR A 160 67.69 21.76 -1.63
N LEU A 161 68.24 20.67 -1.08
CA LEU A 161 67.52 19.39 -0.95
C LEU A 161 66.38 19.48 0.07
N GLU A 162 66.60 20.12 1.22
CA GLU A 162 65.55 20.36 2.24
C GLU A 162 64.39 21.19 1.69
N ALA A 163 64.68 22.21 0.87
CA ALA A 163 63.63 23.01 0.21
C ALA A 163 62.84 22.20 -0.82
N LEU A 164 63.49 21.25 -1.52
CA LEU A 164 62.82 20.36 -2.46
C LEU A 164 61.93 19.34 -1.73
N ASP A 165 62.39 18.76 -0.62
CA ASP A 165 61.62 17.86 0.23
C ASP A 165 60.39 18.54 0.83
N GLU A 166 60.53 19.79 1.29
CA GLU A 166 59.39 20.56 1.79
C GLU A 166 58.37 20.86 0.68
N GLN A 167 58.82 21.19 -0.53
CA GLN A 167 57.91 21.35 -1.67
C GLN A 167 57.18 20.04 -1.99
N ALA A 168 57.87 18.89 -1.96
CA ALA A 168 57.23 17.59 -2.15
C ALA A 168 56.13 17.35 -1.10
N ARG A 169 56.40 17.70 0.17
CA ARG A 169 55.44 17.59 1.27
C ARG A 169 54.22 18.50 1.05
N VAL A 170 54.44 19.76 0.66
CA VAL A 170 53.37 20.72 0.36
C VAL A 170 52.50 20.21 -0.79
N THR A 171 53.12 19.77 -1.89
CA THR A 171 52.40 19.20 -3.04
C THR A 171 51.58 17.96 -2.64
N ALA A 172 52.13 17.07 -1.81
CA ALA A 172 51.39 15.89 -1.33
C ALA A 172 50.16 16.26 -0.48
N VAL A 173 50.29 17.27 0.39
CA VAL A 173 49.16 17.80 1.18
C VAL A 173 48.09 18.42 0.28
N GLN A 174 48.50 19.21 -0.72
CA GLN A 174 47.56 19.82 -1.67
C GLN A 174 46.80 18.76 -2.48
N ILE A 175 47.49 17.74 -3.01
CA ILE A 175 46.85 16.64 -3.74
C ILE A 175 45.88 15.87 -2.85
N THR A 176 46.25 15.62 -1.59
CA THR A 176 45.35 14.96 -0.62
C THR A 176 44.10 15.79 -0.37
N ALA A 177 44.26 17.10 -0.14
CA ALA A 177 43.13 18.01 0.06
C ALA A 177 42.24 18.15 -1.18
N ILE A 178 42.77 17.97 -2.40
CA ILE A 178 41.99 17.93 -3.63
C ILE A 178 41.19 16.62 -3.72
N LYS A 179 41.82 15.49 -3.41
CA LYS A 179 41.17 14.17 -3.36
C LYS A 179 40.01 14.12 -2.37
N ASP A 180 40.19 14.69 -1.18
CA ASP A 180 39.18 14.67 -0.10
C ASP A 180 37.92 15.50 -0.43
N ARG A 181 37.93 16.33 -1.49
CA ARG A 181 36.74 17.05 -1.96
C ARG A 181 35.76 16.16 -2.72
N LEU A 182 36.25 15.06 -3.30
CA LEU A 182 35.49 14.22 -4.23
C LEU A 182 34.94 12.96 -3.57
N PHE A 183 35.64 12.44 -2.56
CA PHE A 183 35.32 11.17 -1.94
C PHE A 183 35.02 11.36 -0.46
N ASP A 184 33.97 10.71 0.02
CA ASP A 184 33.83 10.47 1.45
C ASP A 184 34.89 9.44 1.86
N MET A 185 35.99 9.95 2.43
CA MET A 185 37.12 9.13 2.87
C MET A 185 36.77 8.18 4.03
N SER A 186 35.59 8.31 4.63
CA SER A 186 35.08 7.36 5.64
C SER A 186 34.48 6.09 5.01
N LYS A 187 34.12 6.12 3.71
CA LYS A 187 33.62 4.97 2.96
C LYS A 187 34.78 4.19 2.31
N PRO A 188 34.60 2.89 2.00
CA PRO A 188 35.56 2.12 1.21
C PRO A 188 35.90 2.82 -0.13
N HIS A 189 37.16 2.70 -0.56
CA HIS A 189 37.71 3.42 -1.73
C HIS A 189 38.93 2.72 -2.35
N GLY A 190 39.12 1.43 -2.07
CA GLY A 190 40.23 0.60 -2.55
C GLY A 190 39.99 -0.04 -3.92
N THR A 191 38.74 -0.15 -4.36
CA THR A 191 38.37 -0.70 -5.68
C THR A 191 37.60 0.30 -6.54
N ARG A 192 37.47 -0.01 -7.84
CA ARG A 192 36.68 0.81 -8.76
C ARG A 192 35.20 0.81 -8.36
N GLU A 193 34.70 -0.32 -7.91
CA GLU A 193 33.32 -0.52 -7.46
C GLU A 193 33.04 0.32 -6.21
N GLU A 194 33.94 0.29 -5.22
CA GLU A 194 33.83 1.08 -3.99
C GLU A 194 33.84 2.60 -4.28
N ILE A 195 34.72 3.04 -5.20
CA ILE A 195 34.75 4.43 -5.67
C ILE A 195 33.44 4.78 -6.41
N GLY A 196 32.89 3.85 -7.19
CA GLY A 196 31.61 4.01 -7.87
C GLY A 196 30.44 4.21 -6.91
N VAL A 197 30.35 3.41 -5.84
CA VAL A 197 29.33 3.57 -4.79
C VAL A 197 29.51 4.88 -4.03
N ASN A 198 30.76 5.27 -3.74
CA ASN A 198 31.06 6.53 -3.05
C ASN A 198 30.58 7.75 -3.85
N LEU A 199 30.77 7.72 -5.18
CA LEU A 199 30.39 8.81 -6.08
C LEU A 199 28.92 8.81 -6.47
N PHE A 200 28.33 7.64 -6.66
CA PHE A 200 27.04 7.52 -7.35
C PHE A 200 26.01 6.63 -6.64
N GLY A 201 26.34 6.09 -5.47
CA GLY A 201 25.47 5.15 -4.74
C GLY A 201 24.12 5.74 -4.32
N ASP A 202 24.00 7.07 -4.28
CA ASP A 202 22.76 7.78 -3.94
C ASP A 202 21.89 8.10 -5.19
N LEU A 203 22.23 7.56 -6.36
CA LEU A 203 21.49 7.80 -7.62
C LEU A 203 20.64 6.60 -8.03
N ASP A 204 19.32 6.72 -7.88
CA ASP A 204 18.34 5.69 -8.27
C ASP A 204 18.46 5.29 -9.75
N LEU A 205 18.78 6.24 -10.64
CA LEU A 205 18.96 5.97 -12.09
C LEU A 205 20.03 4.91 -12.37
N ILE A 206 21.04 4.78 -11.52
CA ILE A 206 22.07 3.75 -11.68
C ILE A 206 21.55 2.40 -11.22
N ALA A 207 20.79 2.36 -10.13
CA ALA A 207 20.11 1.14 -9.70
C ALA A 207 19.17 0.63 -10.79
N VAL A 208 18.30 1.50 -11.33
CA VAL A 208 17.41 1.20 -12.47
C VAL A 208 18.19 0.72 -13.69
N GLN A 209 19.31 1.37 -14.03
CA GLN A 209 20.13 0.93 -15.18
C GLN A 209 20.76 -0.45 -14.94
N ASN A 210 21.18 -0.74 -13.71
CA ASN A 210 21.73 -2.04 -13.34
C ASN A 210 20.66 -3.14 -13.41
N GLU A 211 19.48 -2.90 -12.87
CA GLU A 211 18.32 -3.80 -12.96
C GLU A 211 17.97 -4.09 -14.42
N MET A 212 17.84 -3.04 -15.25
CA MET A 212 17.55 -3.19 -16.68
C MET A 212 18.63 -3.97 -17.43
N LYS A 213 19.91 -3.80 -17.05
CA LYS A 213 21.02 -4.55 -17.65
C LYS A 213 20.98 -6.02 -17.23
N HIS A 214 20.70 -6.29 -15.96
CA HIS A 214 20.53 -7.64 -15.42
C HIS A 214 19.36 -8.35 -16.13
N ALA A 215 18.18 -7.71 -16.14
CA ALA A 215 17.00 -8.19 -16.84
C ALA A 215 17.26 -8.49 -18.32
N ALA A 216 17.91 -7.57 -19.05
CA ALA A 216 18.26 -7.77 -20.46
C ALA A 216 19.26 -8.91 -20.70
N GLN A 217 20.07 -9.25 -19.70
CA GLN A 217 21.01 -10.37 -19.76
C GLN A 217 20.30 -11.72 -19.56
N ILE A 218 19.44 -11.82 -18.55
CA ILE A 218 18.84 -13.12 -18.16
C ILE A 218 17.54 -13.44 -18.88
N ALA A 219 16.75 -12.45 -19.30
CA ALA A 219 15.46 -12.68 -19.95
C ALA A 219 15.54 -13.59 -21.20
N PRO A 220 16.54 -13.46 -22.11
CA PRO A 220 16.68 -14.39 -23.23
C PRO A 220 17.02 -15.82 -22.81
N GLU A 221 17.76 -16.00 -21.71
CA GLU A 221 18.15 -17.32 -21.17
C GLU A 221 16.91 -18.02 -20.57
N MET A 222 16.12 -17.28 -19.79
CA MET A 222 14.85 -17.75 -19.25
C MET A 222 13.86 -18.11 -20.38
N ALA A 223 13.71 -17.23 -21.38
CA ALA A 223 12.83 -17.44 -22.52
C ALA A 223 13.19 -18.71 -23.31
N ALA A 224 14.47 -19.04 -23.43
CA ALA A 224 14.91 -20.25 -24.13
C ALA A 224 14.43 -21.54 -23.46
N ILE A 225 14.27 -21.54 -22.12
CA ILE A 225 13.76 -22.67 -21.36
C ILE A 225 12.23 -22.70 -21.42
N ILE A 226 11.58 -21.55 -21.25
CA ILE A 226 10.11 -21.42 -21.30
C ILE A 226 9.54 -21.84 -22.65
N THR A 227 10.18 -21.43 -23.74
CA THR A 227 9.77 -21.76 -25.12
C THR A 227 10.25 -23.14 -25.60
N ASN A 228 10.99 -23.88 -24.77
CA ASN A 228 11.36 -25.25 -25.08
C ASN A 228 10.10 -26.14 -25.03
N PRO A 229 9.72 -26.83 -26.13
CA PRO A 229 8.54 -27.67 -26.14
C PRO A 229 8.67 -28.94 -25.27
N ASN A 230 9.89 -29.34 -24.89
CA ASN A 230 10.15 -30.53 -24.07
C ASN A 230 11.31 -30.26 -23.07
N PRO A 231 11.12 -29.40 -22.06
CA PRO A 231 12.13 -29.21 -21.02
C PRO A 231 12.26 -30.50 -20.21
N SER A 232 13.49 -30.91 -19.90
CA SER A 232 13.68 -32.04 -18.98
C SER A 232 13.35 -31.61 -17.54
N PRO A 233 12.99 -32.54 -16.64
CA PRO A 233 12.81 -32.22 -15.22
C PRO A 233 14.04 -31.56 -14.60
N GLU A 234 15.24 -31.95 -15.04
CA GLU A 234 16.51 -31.35 -14.61
C GLU A 234 16.66 -29.90 -15.10
N ASP A 235 16.24 -29.60 -16.33
CA ASP A 235 16.23 -28.21 -16.85
C ASP A 235 15.28 -27.32 -16.02
N LEU A 236 14.13 -27.86 -15.58
CA LEU A 236 13.16 -27.12 -14.76
C LEU A 236 13.65 -26.89 -13.33
N GLU A 237 14.33 -27.87 -12.74
CA GLU A 237 15.00 -27.69 -11.44
C GLU A 237 16.14 -26.67 -11.53
N GLU A 238 16.96 -26.72 -12.58
CA GLU A 238 18.04 -25.73 -12.80
C GLU A 238 17.45 -24.33 -13.04
N PHE A 239 16.39 -24.23 -13.84
CA PHE A 239 15.67 -22.98 -14.07
C PHE A 239 15.15 -22.39 -12.75
N TRP A 240 14.47 -23.17 -11.91
CA TRP A 240 13.97 -22.68 -10.62
C TRP A 240 15.11 -22.22 -9.70
N ASN A 241 16.15 -23.04 -9.55
CA ASN A 241 17.28 -22.72 -8.67
C ASN A 241 18.03 -21.46 -9.13
N GLN A 242 18.04 -21.17 -10.44
CA GLN A 242 18.75 -20.03 -10.99
C GLN A 242 17.88 -18.76 -11.11
N TYR A 243 16.61 -18.91 -11.47
CA TYR A 243 15.74 -17.81 -11.89
C TYR A 243 14.41 -17.74 -11.15
N GLY A 244 14.12 -18.65 -10.22
CA GLY A 244 12.83 -18.70 -9.53
C GLY A 244 12.45 -17.38 -8.84
N ASN A 245 13.40 -16.78 -8.11
CA ASN A 245 13.23 -15.48 -7.48
C ASN A 245 13.04 -14.34 -8.50
N GLU A 246 13.68 -14.45 -9.67
CA GLU A 246 13.65 -13.41 -10.71
C GLU A 246 12.27 -13.29 -11.38
N LEU A 247 11.40 -14.31 -11.27
CA LEU A 247 10.01 -14.25 -11.73
C LEU A 247 9.16 -13.25 -10.93
N GLY A 248 9.60 -12.91 -9.71
CA GLY A 248 9.00 -11.90 -8.86
C GLY A 248 9.57 -10.50 -9.04
N ASN A 249 10.65 -10.32 -9.80
CA ASN A 249 11.28 -9.03 -10.03
C ASN A 249 10.57 -8.29 -11.19
N PRO A 250 10.06 -7.06 -10.98
CA PRO A 250 9.27 -6.34 -11.98
C PRO A 250 10.06 -5.95 -13.24
N PHE A 251 11.37 -5.69 -13.13
CA PHE A 251 12.23 -5.40 -14.29
C PHE A 251 12.45 -6.65 -15.14
N VAL A 252 12.75 -7.78 -14.49
CA VAL A 252 13.01 -9.05 -15.18
C VAL A 252 11.75 -9.55 -15.86
N THR A 253 10.61 -9.57 -15.16
CA THR A 253 9.33 -10.01 -15.72
C THR A 253 8.94 -9.19 -16.94
N ASN A 254 8.96 -7.86 -16.84
CA ASN A 254 8.62 -7.01 -17.98
C ASN A 254 9.58 -7.19 -19.17
N MET A 255 10.88 -7.42 -18.92
CA MET A 255 11.83 -7.74 -19.98
C MET A 255 11.58 -9.13 -20.59
N LEU A 256 11.30 -10.14 -19.77
CA LEU A 256 11.00 -11.51 -20.18
C LEU A 256 9.81 -11.57 -21.13
N LEU A 257 8.74 -10.83 -20.83
CA LEU A 257 7.53 -10.77 -21.65
C LEU A 257 7.74 -10.13 -23.03
N THR A 258 8.87 -9.46 -23.25
CA THR A 258 9.25 -9.05 -24.61
C THR A 258 9.78 -10.21 -25.46
N HIS A 259 10.09 -11.35 -24.84
CA HIS A 259 10.67 -12.55 -25.46
C HIS A 259 9.73 -13.76 -25.43
N VAL A 260 8.69 -13.72 -24.61
CA VAL A 260 7.75 -14.82 -24.37
C VAL A 260 6.33 -14.28 -24.46
N SER A 261 5.47 -14.92 -25.26
CA SER A 261 4.04 -14.57 -25.34
C SER A 261 3.24 -15.17 -24.18
N ALA A 262 2.01 -14.67 -23.98
CA ALA A 262 1.09 -15.27 -23.01
C ALA A 262 0.80 -16.76 -23.30
N GLU A 263 0.73 -17.15 -24.58
CA GLU A 263 0.51 -18.54 -24.99
C GLU A 263 1.71 -19.42 -24.62
N GLU A 264 2.94 -18.94 -24.84
CA GLU A 264 4.16 -19.67 -24.50
C GLU A 264 4.31 -19.85 -22.98
N LEU A 265 3.90 -18.86 -22.17
CA LEU A 265 3.84 -18.97 -20.72
C LEU A 265 2.78 -19.99 -20.27
N ALA A 266 1.58 -19.95 -20.84
CA ALA A 266 0.51 -20.90 -20.51
C ALA A 266 0.93 -22.34 -20.86
N ASP A 267 1.52 -22.55 -22.04
CA ASP A 267 2.07 -23.84 -22.45
C ASP A 267 3.18 -24.32 -21.50
N PHE A 268 4.05 -23.41 -21.06
CA PHE A 268 5.10 -23.74 -20.10
C PHE A 268 4.52 -24.15 -18.74
N ALA A 269 3.51 -23.43 -18.23
CA ALA A 269 2.79 -23.81 -17.02
C ALA A 269 2.14 -25.20 -17.15
N TRP A 270 1.53 -25.52 -18.30
CA TRP A 270 1.01 -26.86 -18.56
C TRP A 270 2.09 -27.96 -18.53
N ARG A 271 3.27 -27.68 -19.08
CA ARG A 271 4.42 -28.59 -19.03
C ARG A 271 4.92 -28.79 -17.60
N VAL A 272 5.01 -27.73 -16.80
CA VAL A 272 5.36 -27.80 -15.37
C VAL A 272 4.32 -28.59 -14.59
N ARG A 273 3.03 -28.35 -14.86
CA ARG A 273 1.91 -29.08 -14.25
C ARG A 273 1.97 -30.58 -14.55
N ALA A 274 2.43 -30.98 -15.72
CA ALA A 274 2.58 -32.39 -16.09
C ALA A 274 3.68 -33.13 -15.30
N LEU A 275 4.50 -32.42 -14.52
CA LEU A 275 5.43 -33.05 -13.60
C LEU A 275 4.70 -33.88 -12.52
N PRO A 276 5.32 -34.97 -12.03
CA PRO A 276 4.77 -35.75 -10.93
C PRO A 276 4.41 -34.89 -9.71
N ASP A 277 3.33 -35.23 -9.01
CA ASP A 277 2.86 -34.47 -7.83
C ASP A 277 3.91 -34.36 -6.71
N ASN A 278 4.90 -35.27 -6.67
CA ASN A 278 5.99 -35.26 -5.71
C ASN A 278 7.26 -34.50 -6.19
N SER A 279 7.19 -33.79 -7.31
CA SER A 279 8.27 -32.93 -7.78
C SER A 279 8.44 -31.75 -6.82
N PRO A 280 9.67 -31.46 -6.36
CA PRO A 280 9.90 -30.40 -5.37
C PRO A 280 9.65 -28.99 -5.94
N VAL A 281 9.84 -28.78 -7.24
CA VAL A 281 9.77 -27.44 -7.87
C VAL A 281 8.45 -27.16 -8.58
N ARG A 282 7.53 -28.14 -8.65
CA ARG A 282 6.30 -27.98 -9.46
C ARG A 282 5.43 -26.82 -8.95
N SER A 283 5.05 -26.83 -7.67
CA SER A 283 4.18 -25.77 -7.13
C SER A 283 4.87 -24.41 -7.14
N GLU A 284 6.15 -24.39 -6.75
CA GLU A 284 7.00 -23.18 -6.73
C GLU A 284 7.09 -22.52 -8.12
N LEU A 285 7.32 -23.30 -9.18
CA LEU A 285 7.34 -22.80 -10.55
C LEU A 285 5.97 -22.28 -11.00
N LEU A 286 4.89 -22.98 -10.66
CA LEU A 286 3.55 -22.54 -11.04
C LEU A 286 3.15 -21.24 -10.32
N HIS A 287 3.49 -21.07 -9.04
CA HIS A 287 3.34 -19.78 -8.33
C HIS A 287 4.19 -18.67 -8.97
N GLY A 288 5.43 -18.98 -9.34
CA GLY A 288 6.30 -18.03 -10.03
C GLY A 288 5.75 -17.59 -11.39
N ILE A 289 5.13 -18.51 -12.15
CA ILE A 289 4.44 -18.18 -13.40
C ILE A 289 3.20 -17.32 -13.13
N GLY A 290 2.39 -17.65 -12.12
CA GLY A 290 1.27 -16.81 -11.69
C GLY A 290 1.69 -15.40 -11.31
N THR A 291 2.78 -15.27 -10.55
CA THR A 291 3.42 -13.98 -10.21
C THR A 291 3.86 -13.22 -11.45
N THR A 292 4.47 -13.91 -12.42
CA THR A 292 4.88 -13.32 -13.71
C THR A 292 3.68 -12.77 -14.48
N ILE A 293 2.55 -13.49 -14.48
CA ILE A 293 1.31 -13.04 -15.14
C ILE A 293 0.78 -11.79 -14.44
N VAL A 294 0.69 -11.78 -13.12
CA VAL A 294 0.23 -10.61 -12.34
C VAL A 294 1.08 -9.37 -12.64
N LEU A 295 2.40 -9.47 -12.52
CA LEU A 295 3.33 -8.38 -12.84
C LEU A 295 3.26 -7.96 -14.32
N GLY A 296 3.09 -8.92 -15.23
CA GLY A 296 2.93 -8.68 -16.67
C GLY A 296 1.68 -7.88 -17.01
N THR A 297 0.63 -8.02 -16.22
CA THR A 297 -0.60 -7.22 -16.31
C THR A 297 -0.51 -5.86 -15.60
N GLY A 298 0.69 -5.47 -15.16
CA GLY A 298 0.94 -4.19 -14.48
C GLY A 298 0.69 -4.22 -12.98
N GLY A 299 0.57 -5.41 -12.38
CA GLY A 299 0.49 -5.60 -10.93
C GLY A 299 1.82 -5.34 -10.20
N THR A 300 1.78 -5.53 -8.90
CA THR A 300 2.91 -5.25 -8.00
C THR A 300 3.26 -6.45 -7.13
N ASN A 301 4.55 -6.65 -6.85
CA ASN A 301 5.03 -7.61 -5.87
C ASN A 301 5.80 -6.87 -4.77
N LEU A 302 5.22 -6.82 -3.57
CA LEU A 302 5.79 -6.09 -2.44
C LEU A 302 6.38 -7.03 -1.38
N ASP A 303 6.64 -8.30 -1.74
CA ASP A 303 7.24 -9.25 -0.82
C ASP A 303 8.76 -9.11 -0.74
N GLY A 304 9.29 -9.14 0.48
CA GLY A 304 10.73 -9.19 0.74
C GLY A 304 11.55 -8.14 -0.02
N GLU A 305 12.57 -8.60 -0.76
CA GLU A 305 13.49 -7.76 -1.53
C GLU A 305 12.83 -7.14 -2.78
N HIS A 306 11.71 -7.71 -3.26
CA HIS A 306 11.00 -7.19 -4.43
C HIS A 306 10.31 -5.85 -4.16
N ALA A 307 10.03 -5.50 -2.90
CA ALA A 307 9.45 -4.21 -2.55
C ALA A 307 10.36 -3.03 -2.98
N ASP A 308 11.67 -3.14 -2.76
CA ASP A 308 12.63 -2.10 -3.14
C ASP A 308 12.79 -2.02 -4.68
N GLU A 309 12.76 -3.17 -5.35
CA GLU A 309 12.76 -3.27 -6.82
C GLU A 309 11.49 -2.63 -7.40
N GLN A 310 10.32 -2.90 -6.80
CA GLN A 310 9.04 -2.31 -7.19
C GLN A 310 9.05 -0.80 -6.98
N VAL A 311 9.57 -0.28 -5.87
CA VAL A 311 9.73 1.17 -5.64
C VAL A 311 10.51 1.81 -6.77
N LEU A 312 11.65 1.21 -7.17
CA LEU A 312 12.46 1.71 -8.26
C LEU A 312 11.72 1.60 -9.60
N PHE A 313 11.07 0.47 -9.86
CA PHE A 313 10.32 0.27 -11.09
C PHE A 313 9.21 1.32 -11.25
N GLU A 314 8.37 1.52 -10.23
CA GLU A 314 7.22 2.44 -10.27
C GLU A 314 7.65 3.90 -10.41
N LYS A 315 8.72 4.33 -9.72
CA LYS A 315 9.25 5.70 -9.85
C LYS A 315 9.71 6.03 -11.27
N TYR A 316 10.19 5.03 -12.01
CA TYR A 316 10.85 5.23 -13.30
C TYR A 316 10.17 4.52 -14.49
N LYS A 317 9.02 3.86 -14.30
CA LYS A 317 8.35 3.01 -15.32
C LYS A 317 8.10 3.72 -16.65
N ASP A 318 7.75 5.00 -16.63
CA ASP A 318 7.51 5.80 -17.85
C ASP A 318 8.79 6.08 -18.64
N GLN A 319 9.96 5.97 -18.00
CA GLN A 319 11.26 6.16 -18.64
C GLN A 319 11.94 4.84 -19.04
N ILE A 320 11.40 3.71 -18.59
CA ILE A 320 11.92 2.39 -18.94
C ILE A 320 11.54 2.05 -20.39
N THR A 321 12.57 1.81 -21.20
CA THR A 321 12.44 1.29 -22.57
C THR A 321 12.98 -0.14 -22.58
N LEU A 322 12.09 -1.13 -22.70
CA LEU A 322 12.45 -2.56 -22.66
C LEU A 322 13.20 -2.96 -23.94
N LYS A 323 12.69 -2.52 -25.09
CA LYS A 323 13.31 -2.65 -26.42
C LYS A 323 13.16 -1.33 -27.17
N PRO A 324 13.97 -1.04 -28.20
CA PRO A 324 13.82 0.18 -28.99
C PRO A 324 12.37 0.38 -29.47
N GLY A 325 11.66 1.36 -28.90
CA GLY A 325 10.27 1.68 -29.23
C GLY A 325 9.20 0.93 -28.42
N VAL A 326 9.58 0.09 -27.44
CA VAL A 326 8.67 -0.65 -26.56
C VAL A 326 8.82 -0.14 -25.13
N THR A 327 7.79 0.54 -24.62
CA THR A 327 7.70 0.98 -23.23
C THR A 327 7.08 -0.10 -22.37
N ALA A 328 7.29 -0.07 -21.05
CA ALA A 328 6.65 -0.99 -20.10
C ALA A 328 5.12 -1.00 -20.26
N SER A 329 4.48 0.17 -20.23
CA SER A 329 3.02 0.29 -20.43
C SER A 329 2.52 -0.30 -21.76
N SER A 330 3.23 -0.08 -22.87
CA SER A 330 2.84 -0.68 -24.16
C SER A 330 2.96 -2.21 -24.17
N GLN A 331 3.93 -2.75 -23.45
CA GLN A 331 4.13 -4.19 -23.30
C GLN A 331 3.03 -4.80 -22.42
N THR A 332 2.68 -4.15 -21.30
CA THR A 332 1.56 -4.56 -20.44
C THR A 332 0.25 -4.64 -21.22
N GLY A 333 -0.09 -3.59 -21.99
CA GLY A 333 -1.30 -3.58 -22.81
C GLY A 333 -1.32 -4.70 -23.86
N ALA A 334 -0.19 -4.95 -24.53
CA ALA A 334 -0.08 -6.05 -25.50
C ALA A 334 -0.26 -7.42 -24.83
N PHE A 335 0.36 -7.62 -23.67
CA PHE A 335 0.27 -8.88 -22.91
C PHE A 335 -1.16 -9.16 -22.42
N ILE A 336 -1.89 -8.13 -21.98
CA ILE A 336 -3.31 -8.25 -21.61
C ILE A 336 -4.17 -8.73 -22.78
N GLU A 337 -3.97 -8.19 -23.99
CA GLU A 337 -4.71 -8.63 -25.17
C GLU A 337 -4.35 -10.07 -25.60
N GLU A 338 -3.09 -10.48 -25.42
CA GLU A 338 -2.69 -11.87 -25.61
C GLU A 338 -3.38 -12.78 -24.58
N LEU A 339 -3.43 -12.39 -23.31
CA LEU A 339 -4.12 -13.15 -22.25
C LEU A 339 -5.60 -13.35 -22.54
N LYS A 340 -6.30 -12.37 -23.13
CA LYS A 340 -7.70 -12.56 -23.54
C LYS A 340 -7.86 -13.66 -24.58
N THR A 341 -6.92 -13.72 -25.54
CA THR A 341 -6.90 -14.76 -26.57
C THR A 341 -6.60 -16.15 -25.97
N VAL A 342 -5.62 -16.21 -25.07
CA VAL A 342 -5.21 -17.45 -24.38
C VAL A 342 -6.32 -17.94 -23.44
N GLY A 343 -6.97 -17.03 -22.71
CA GLY A 343 -8.05 -17.32 -21.78
C GLY A 343 -9.25 -18.00 -22.44
N GLY A 344 -9.65 -17.52 -23.62
CA GLY A 344 -10.74 -18.13 -24.41
C GLY A 344 -10.38 -19.45 -25.12
N ALA A 345 -9.12 -19.88 -25.10
CA ALA A 345 -8.68 -21.09 -25.78
C ALA A 345 -8.95 -22.36 -24.93
N LEU A 346 -9.08 -23.51 -25.59
CA LEU A 346 -9.20 -24.82 -24.93
C LEU A 346 -7.87 -25.58 -25.01
N TYR A 347 -7.38 -26.03 -23.87
CA TYR A 347 -6.14 -26.77 -23.70
C TYR A 347 -6.42 -28.23 -23.43
N ASN A 348 -5.86 -29.13 -24.23
CA ASN A 348 -5.92 -30.57 -23.96
C ASN A 348 -4.71 -30.97 -23.10
N PRO A 349 -4.92 -31.39 -21.83
CA PRO A 349 -3.82 -31.73 -20.94
C PRO A 349 -2.89 -32.81 -21.53
N ASN A 350 -3.44 -33.77 -22.27
CA ASN A 350 -2.67 -34.86 -22.87
C ASN A 350 -1.64 -34.41 -23.93
N ASP A 351 -1.74 -33.18 -24.43
CA ASP A 351 -0.75 -32.64 -25.38
C ASP A 351 0.56 -32.26 -24.67
N TYR A 352 0.55 -32.13 -23.34
CA TYR A 352 1.67 -31.68 -22.52
C TYR A 352 2.27 -32.77 -21.62
N GLY A 353 1.57 -33.90 -21.43
CA GLY A 353 2.05 -34.98 -20.58
C GLY A 353 1.14 -36.21 -20.54
N SER A 354 1.67 -37.30 -19.97
CA SER A 354 0.89 -38.52 -19.73
C SER A 354 0.22 -38.47 -18.36
N PHE A 355 -1.09 -38.24 -18.33
CA PHE A 355 -1.86 -38.23 -17.10
C PHE A 355 -2.42 -39.63 -16.78
N ALA A 356 -2.60 -39.93 -15.48
CA ALA A 356 -3.07 -41.25 -15.02
C ALA A 356 -4.50 -41.59 -15.46
N VAL A 357 -5.31 -40.56 -15.78
CA VAL A 357 -6.66 -40.71 -16.29
C VAL A 357 -6.63 -40.51 -17.82
N PRO A 358 -7.09 -41.49 -18.63
CA PRO A 358 -6.87 -41.49 -20.07
C PRO A 358 -7.71 -40.47 -20.87
N TYR A 359 -8.62 -39.73 -20.23
CA TYR A 359 -9.47 -38.73 -20.86
C TYR A 359 -9.79 -37.61 -19.85
N TYR A 360 -9.01 -36.53 -19.86
CA TYR A 360 -9.45 -35.26 -19.31
C TYR A 360 -10.11 -34.47 -20.43
N GLU A 361 -11.20 -33.77 -20.12
CA GLU A 361 -11.80 -32.84 -21.06
C GLU A 361 -10.86 -31.65 -21.30
N PRO A 362 -10.87 -31.03 -22.50
CA PRO A 362 -10.10 -29.82 -22.73
C PRO A 362 -10.48 -28.75 -21.71
N MET A 363 -9.49 -28.16 -21.05
CA MET A 363 -9.70 -27.11 -20.05
C MET A 363 -9.66 -25.72 -20.69
N PRO A 364 -10.60 -24.83 -20.36
CA PRO A 364 -10.52 -23.43 -20.73
C PRO A 364 -9.28 -22.74 -20.16
N GLY A 365 -8.68 -21.85 -20.94
CA GLY A 365 -7.50 -21.07 -20.55
C GLY A 365 -7.78 -20.18 -19.34
N TYR A 366 -8.94 -19.53 -19.27
CA TYR A 366 -9.31 -18.65 -18.15
C TYR A 366 -9.39 -19.42 -16.82
N ALA A 367 -9.90 -20.65 -16.82
CA ALA A 367 -9.88 -21.49 -15.62
C ALA A 367 -8.45 -21.73 -15.12
N PHE A 368 -7.53 -22.04 -16.04
CA PHE A 368 -6.15 -22.35 -15.70
C PHE A 368 -5.35 -21.12 -15.29
N ILE A 369 -5.43 -20.02 -16.06
CA ILE A 369 -4.74 -18.76 -15.76
C ILE A 369 -5.22 -18.18 -14.43
N SER A 370 -6.53 -18.16 -14.19
CA SER A 370 -7.08 -17.66 -12.93
C SER A 370 -6.57 -18.50 -11.76
N ASN A 371 -6.55 -19.83 -11.90
CA ASN A 371 -5.97 -20.69 -10.87
C ASN A 371 -4.48 -20.40 -10.59
N LEU A 372 -3.67 -20.14 -11.62
CA LEU A 372 -2.25 -19.78 -11.44
C LEU A 372 -2.07 -18.47 -10.67
N ILE A 373 -2.81 -17.42 -11.04
CA ILE A 373 -2.67 -16.11 -10.38
C ILE A 373 -3.26 -16.15 -8.96
N GLY A 374 -4.39 -16.83 -8.76
CA GLY A 374 -5.05 -16.93 -7.45
C GLY A 374 -4.21 -17.69 -6.43
N GLU A 375 -3.58 -18.80 -6.85
CA GLU A 375 -2.66 -19.55 -6.00
C GLU A 375 -1.37 -18.76 -5.71
N ALA A 376 -0.87 -18.00 -6.69
CA ALA A 376 0.25 -17.08 -6.45
C ALA A 376 -0.11 -15.98 -5.44
N GLY A 377 -1.32 -15.40 -5.50
CA GLY A 377 -1.80 -14.42 -4.52
C GLY A 377 -2.01 -15.02 -3.13
N ARG A 378 -2.50 -16.27 -3.06
CA ARG A 378 -2.61 -17.00 -1.79
C ARG A 378 -1.25 -17.25 -1.15
N ASP A 379 -0.25 -17.64 -1.94
CA ASP A 379 1.12 -17.89 -1.46
C ASP A 379 1.84 -16.59 -1.08
N ASN A 380 1.51 -15.49 -1.75
CA ASN A 380 2.09 -14.17 -1.53
C ASN A 380 1.00 -13.09 -1.31
N PRO A 381 0.62 -12.81 -0.05
CA PRO A 381 -0.34 -11.75 0.30
C PRO A 381 0.12 -10.31 -0.01
N ASN A 382 1.35 -10.13 -0.50
CA ASN A 382 1.90 -8.84 -0.94
C ASN A 382 1.93 -8.71 -2.47
N LEU A 383 1.32 -9.67 -3.19
CA LEU A 383 1.09 -9.64 -4.62
C LEU A 383 -0.29 -9.04 -4.91
N ALA A 384 -0.39 -8.09 -5.85
CA ALA A 384 -1.67 -7.50 -6.23
C ALA A 384 -1.75 -7.22 -7.73
N LEU A 385 -2.98 -7.32 -8.28
CA LEU A 385 -3.28 -6.91 -9.65
C LEU A 385 -3.18 -5.38 -9.78
N GLY A 386 -2.78 -4.91 -10.96
CA GLY A 386 -2.65 -3.47 -11.25
C GLY A 386 -3.87 -2.88 -11.98
N PRO A 387 -3.92 -1.55 -12.13
CA PRO A 387 -5.02 -0.85 -12.80
C PRO A 387 -5.33 -1.38 -14.21
N ALA A 388 -4.30 -1.67 -15.00
CA ALA A 388 -4.44 -2.10 -16.39
C ALA A 388 -5.25 -3.40 -16.55
N PHE A 389 -5.33 -4.24 -15.51
CA PHE A 389 -6.16 -5.45 -15.52
C PHE A 389 -7.67 -5.14 -15.57
N PHE A 390 -8.08 -4.03 -14.93
CA PHE A 390 -9.47 -3.59 -14.78
C PHE A 390 -9.88 -2.52 -15.80
N GLU A 391 -8.92 -1.77 -16.34
CA GLU A 391 -9.16 -0.68 -17.28
C GLU A 391 -9.58 -1.16 -18.68
N LYS A 392 -10.54 -0.45 -19.28
CA LYS A 392 -10.96 -0.70 -20.67
C LYS A 392 -9.92 -0.16 -21.65
N PRO A 393 -9.64 -0.87 -22.75
CA PRO A 393 -8.83 -0.31 -23.84
C PRO A 393 -9.56 0.89 -24.49
N ALA A 394 -8.79 1.78 -25.11
CA ALA A 394 -9.29 3.03 -25.69
C ALA A 394 -10.31 2.86 -26.83
N ASP A 395 -10.45 1.66 -27.41
CA ASP A 395 -11.33 1.34 -28.56
C ASP A 395 -12.67 0.69 -28.14
N ASP A 396 -13.21 1.04 -26.96
CA ASP A 396 -14.49 0.53 -26.41
C ASP A 396 -14.55 -1.00 -26.17
N GLY A 397 -13.39 -1.65 -25.98
CA GLY A 397 -13.30 -3.08 -25.65
C GLY A 397 -13.54 -3.40 -24.16
N ARG A 398 -13.62 -4.70 -23.82
CA ARG A 398 -13.65 -5.17 -22.42
C ARG A 398 -12.27 -5.09 -21.79
N SER A 399 -12.18 -4.85 -20.49
CA SER A 399 -10.96 -5.11 -19.71
C SER A 399 -10.71 -6.63 -19.57
N LEU A 400 -9.57 -7.05 -19.01
CA LEU A 400 -9.32 -8.48 -18.77
C LEU A 400 -10.26 -9.02 -17.68
N ALA A 401 -10.48 -8.24 -16.62
CA ALA A 401 -11.45 -8.58 -15.57
C ALA A 401 -12.87 -8.75 -16.13
N GLU A 402 -13.33 -7.84 -16.99
CA GLU A 402 -14.64 -7.95 -17.64
C GLU A 402 -14.75 -9.16 -18.58
N ASP A 403 -13.66 -9.54 -19.25
CA ASP A 403 -13.69 -10.72 -20.11
C ASP A 403 -13.72 -12.03 -19.31
N ILE A 404 -13.06 -12.07 -18.15
CA ILE A 404 -13.19 -13.17 -17.18
C ILE A 404 -14.62 -13.26 -16.64
N VAL A 405 -15.25 -12.14 -16.28
CA VAL A 405 -16.65 -12.11 -15.81
C VAL A 405 -17.60 -12.64 -16.89
N ALA A 406 -17.43 -12.20 -18.14
CA ALA A 406 -18.26 -12.68 -19.23
C ALA A 406 -18.09 -14.19 -19.47
N TRP A 407 -16.84 -14.66 -19.40
CA TRP A 407 -16.54 -16.09 -19.54
C TRP A 407 -17.08 -16.93 -18.36
N ASP A 408 -16.95 -16.46 -17.12
CA ASP A 408 -17.55 -17.09 -15.93
C ASP A 408 -19.06 -17.26 -16.14
N ALA A 409 -19.76 -16.21 -16.55
CA ALA A 409 -21.20 -16.27 -16.80
C ALA A 409 -21.61 -17.28 -17.90
N GLU A 410 -20.78 -17.45 -18.94
CA GLU A 410 -21.00 -18.43 -20.02
C GLU A 410 -20.71 -19.89 -19.60
N THR A 411 -19.98 -20.10 -18.51
CA THR A 411 -19.49 -21.44 -18.09
C THR A 411 -20.11 -21.99 -16.82
N LEU A 412 -20.86 -21.15 -16.10
CA LEU A 412 -21.58 -21.45 -14.86
C LEU A 412 -22.59 -22.63 -15.00
N PRO A 413 -23.00 -23.25 -13.87
CA PRO A 413 -23.65 -24.57 -13.83
C PRO A 413 -24.92 -24.72 -14.66
N TRP A 414 -25.68 -23.64 -14.87
CA TRP A 414 -26.88 -23.65 -15.71
C TRP A 414 -26.56 -23.95 -17.19
N VAL A 415 -25.28 -23.91 -17.57
CA VAL A 415 -24.76 -24.27 -18.89
C VAL A 415 -24.09 -25.67 -18.91
N THR A 416 -23.42 -26.11 -17.83
CA THR A 416 -22.44 -27.23 -17.88
C THR A 416 -22.62 -28.37 -16.86
N ASN A 417 -23.62 -28.36 -15.97
CA ASN A 417 -23.90 -29.40 -14.93
C ASN A 417 -22.79 -29.66 -13.87
N SER A 418 -21.60 -29.04 -13.95
CA SER A 418 -20.48 -29.29 -13.01
C SER A 418 -19.44 -28.15 -13.05
N PRO A 419 -19.79 -26.94 -12.57
CA PRO A 419 -18.93 -25.76 -12.66
C PRO A 419 -17.71 -25.98 -11.77
N TYR A 420 -16.53 -25.85 -12.35
CA TYR A 420 -15.23 -25.90 -11.67
C TYR A 420 -14.84 -27.26 -11.04
N ARG A 421 -15.78 -28.18 -10.81
CA ARG A 421 -15.53 -29.48 -10.15
C ARG A 421 -14.75 -30.48 -11.02
N ASP A 422 -14.83 -30.33 -12.34
CA ASP A 422 -14.06 -31.13 -13.30
C ASP A 422 -12.72 -30.48 -13.71
N THR A 423 -12.37 -29.35 -13.09
CA THR A 423 -11.06 -28.70 -13.26
C THR A 423 -9.95 -29.61 -12.72
N LEU A 424 -8.83 -29.65 -13.45
CA LEU A 424 -7.66 -30.42 -13.06
C LEU A 424 -6.98 -29.82 -11.82
N PRO A 425 -6.75 -30.60 -10.75
CA PRO A 425 -6.06 -30.10 -9.57
C PRO A 425 -4.61 -29.74 -9.87
N SER A 426 -4.23 -28.47 -9.77
CA SER A 426 -2.87 -28.01 -10.09
C SER A 426 -1.95 -27.89 -8.88
N PHE A 427 -2.48 -27.52 -7.72
CA PHE A 427 -1.69 -27.19 -6.52
C PHE A 427 -2.02 -28.03 -5.29
N GLY A 428 -3.08 -28.85 -5.36
CA GLY A 428 -3.49 -29.69 -4.23
C GLY A 428 -4.94 -30.16 -4.37
N PRO A 429 -5.52 -30.70 -3.29
CA PRO A 429 -6.92 -31.08 -3.24
C PRO A 429 -7.87 -29.89 -2.97
N ASP A 430 -7.34 -28.71 -2.63
CA ASP A 430 -8.13 -27.49 -2.45
C ASP A 430 -8.60 -26.99 -3.81
N ASP A 431 -9.92 -26.86 -3.97
CA ASP A 431 -10.61 -26.49 -5.20
C ASP A 431 -11.13 -25.05 -5.20
N SER A 432 -10.90 -24.28 -4.13
CA SER A 432 -11.39 -22.91 -4.01
C SER A 432 -10.88 -21.97 -5.11
N MET A 433 -9.64 -22.16 -5.58
CA MET A 433 -9.04 -21.40 -6.68
C MET A 433 -9.47 -21.86 -8.08
N TYR A 434 -10.42 -22.80 -8.19
CA TYR A 434 -10.98 -23.16 -9.51
C TYR A 434 -12.06 -22.18 -9.96
N ASP A 435 -12.69 -21.47 -9.02
CA ASP A 435 -13.54 -20.33 -9.36
C ASP A 435 -12.64 -19.17 -9.80
N PRO A 436 -12.71 -18.73 -11.08
CA PRO A 436 -11.88 -17.66 -11.60
C PRO A 436 -12.08 -16.33 -10.86
N MET A 437 -13.30 -16.09 -10.37
CA MET A 437 -13.62 -14.86 -9.67
C MET A 437 -13.04 -14.89 -8.25
N HIS A 438 -13.16 -16.02 -7.55
CA HIS A 438 -12.52 -16.19 -6.25
C HIS A 438 -10.99 -16.00 -6.35
N ALA A 439 -10.36 -16.55 -7.40
CA ALA A 439 -8.94 -16.36 -7.67
C ALA A 439 -8.56 -14.92 -8.02
N MET A 440 -9.44 -14.15 -8.65
CA MET A 440 -9.20 -12.73 -8.90
C MET A 440 -9.32 -11.91 -7.60
N TYR A 441 -10.28 -12.23 -6.73
CA TYR A 441 -10.52 -11.50 -5.48
C TYR A 441 -9.33 -11.54 -4.51
N THR A 442 -8.47 -12.58 -4.55
CA THR A 442 -7.27 -12.68 -3.71
C THR A 442 -6.14 -11.72 -4.08
N LEU A 443 -6.28 -11.02 -5.21
CA LEU A 443 -5.28 -10.07 -5.70
C LEU A 443 -5.86 -8.65 -5.85
N MET A 444 -7.11 -8.45 -5.43
CA MET A 444 -7.85 -7.18 -5.57
C MET A 444 -7.86 -6.36 -4.29
N ASP A 445 -7.46 -6.92 -3.16
CA ASP A 445 -7.32 -6.22 -1.88
C ASP A 445 -5.94 -5.55 -1.76
N GLN A 446 -5.78 -4.72 -0.73
CA GLN A 446 -4.52 -4.06 -0.47
C GLN A 446 -3.44 -5.08 -0.05
N PRO A 447 -2.21 -5.01 -0.60
CA PRO A 447 -1.07 -5.77 -0.11
C PRO A 447 -0.86 -5.60 1.40
N GLU A 448 -0.71 -6.71 2.14
CA GLU A 448 -0.63 -6.69 3.61
C GLU A 448 0.48 -5.76 4.15
N CYS A 449 1.62 -5.68 3.47
CA CYS A 449 2.74 -4.83 3.87
C CYS A 449 2.43 -3.32 3.83
N LEU A 450 1.36 -2.91 3.14
CA LEU A 450 0.90 -1.52 3.07
C LEU A 450 -0.17 -1.20 4.13
N ASN A 451 -0.65 -2.20 4.87
CA ASN A 451 -1.61 -1.99 5.94
C ASN A 451 -1.04 -1.00 6.99
N PRO A 452 -1.70 0.15 7.26
CA PRO A 452 -1.20 1.16 8.20
C PRO A 452 -0.98 0.65 9.62
N GLU A 453 -1.75 -0.34 10.06
CA GLU A 453 -1.59 -0.93 11.40
C GLU A 453 -0.29 -1.74 11.47
N ILE A 454 -0.05 -2.59 10.47
CA ILE A 454 1.21 -3.35 10.34
C ILE A 454 2.40 -2.39 10.24
N LEU A 455 2.29 -1.33 9.45
CA LEU A 455 3.32 -0.29 9.33
C LEU A 455 3.57 0.43 10.66
N ALA A 456 2.50 0.78 11.39
CA ALA A 456 2.59 1.44 12.70
C ALA A 456 3.24 0.53 13.76
N GLU A 457 2.87 -0.75 13.80
CA GLU A 457 3.48 -1.74 14.70
C GLU A 457 4.97 -1.93 14.41
N GLN A 458 5.37 -1.88 13.13
CA GLN A 458 6.76 -1.96 12.71
C GLN A 458 7.53 -0.64 12.86
N GLY A 459 6.86 0.47 13.19
CA GLY A 459 7.47 1.81 13.24
C GLY A 459 7.99 2.28 11.87
N LYS A 460 7.37 1.82 10.79
CA LYS A 460 7.71 2.14 9.40
C LYS A 460 6.64 3.00 8.75
N THR A 461 6.99 3.63 7.64
CA THR A 461 6.07 4.28 6.71
C THR A 461 6.31 3.69 5.33
N ALA A 462 5.24 3.41 4.58
CA ALA A 462 5.37 2.97 3.19
C ALA A 462 6.04 4.06 2.32
N ASP A 463 6.75 3.63 1.27
CA ASP A 463 7.29 4.56 0.27
C ASP A 463 6.11 5.24 -0.46
N PRO A 464 6.14 6.57 -0.65
CA PRO A 464 5.07 7.29 -1.33
C PRO A 464 4.74 6.75 -2.73
N ALA A 465 5.72 6.20 -3.45
CA ALA A 465 5.48 5.60 -4.77
C ALA A 465 4.57 4.36 -4.68
N LEU A 466 4.75 3.52 -3.66
CA LEU A 466 3.90 2.35 -3.45
C LEU A 466 2.48 2.74 -3.04
N LEU A 467 2.34 3.77 -2.19
CA LEU A 467 1.02 4.30 -1.81
C LEU A 467 0.27 4.91 -3.01
N ALA A 468 1.00 5.57 -3.93
CA ALA A 468 0.41 6.11 -5.15
C ALA A 468 -0.10 5.00 -6.08
N VAL A 469 0.69 3.93 -6.24
CA VAL A 469 0.32 2.79 -7.10
C VAL A 469 -0.82 1.99 -6.52
N ASP A 470 -0.81 1.72 -5.21
CA ASP A 470 -1.94 1.08 -4.53
C ASP A 470 -3.21 1.95 -4.59
N ARG A 471 -3.07 3.29 -4.57
CA ARG A 471 -4.20 4.20 -4.80
C ARG A 471 -4.77 4.09 -6.21
N GLU A 472 -3.93 4.02 -7.23
CA GLU A 472 -4.37 3.80 -8.62
C GLU A 472 -5.10 2.46 -8.75
N ARG A 473 -4.54 1.39 -8.16
CA ARG A 473 -5.18 0.07 -8.10
C ARG A 473 -6.55 0.13 -7.44
N PHE A 474 -6.62 0.68 -6.23
CA PHE A 474 -7.86 0.81 -5.45
C PHE A 474 -8.94 1.53 -6.27
N ASN A 475 -8.58 2.63 -6.93
CA ASN A 475 -9.51 3.37 -7.79
C ASN A 475 -10.00 2.53 -8.97
N ALA A 476 -9.13 1.78 -9.64
CA ALA A 476 -9.47 0.92 -10.77
C ALA A 476 -10.37 -0.26 -10.35
N VAL A 477 -10.12 -0.85 -9.18
CA VAL A 477 -10.98 -1.89 -8.60
C VAL A 477 -12.35 -1.31 -8.26
N GLN A 478 -12.42 -0.14 -7.63
CA GLN A 478 -13.71 0.51 -7.38
C GLN A 478 -14.47 0.81 -8.68
N GLU A 479 -13.78 1.28 -9.72
CA GLU A 479 -14.38 1.53 -11.05
C GLU A 479 -14.97 0.27 -11.67
N PHE A 480 -14.25 -0.84 -11.60
CA PHE A 480 -14.75 -2.14 -12.04
C PHE A 480 -15.96 -2.59 -11.22
N LEU A 481 -15.92 -2.47 -9.89
CA LEU A 481 -17.03 -2.88 -9.03
C LEU A 481 -18.29 -2.03 -9.22
N VAL A 482 -18.17 -0.75 -9.60
CA VAL A 482 -19.33 0.10 -9.89
C VAL A 482 -19.74 0.14 -11.37
N SER A 483 -19.01 -0.54 -12.26
CA SER A 483 -19.39 -0.62 -13.67
C SER A 483 -20.61 -1.53 -13.85
N ASP A 484 -21.16 -1.54 -15.05
CA ASP A 484 -22.17 -2.54 -15.43
C ASP A 484 -21.49 -3.85 -15.85
N THR A 485 -22.24 -4.95 -15.79
CA THR A 485 -21.85 -6.24 -16.35
C THR A 485 -21.59 -6.11 -17.85
N PRO A 486 -20.59 -6.83 -18.38
CA PRO A 486 -20.29 -6.83 -19.81
C PRO A 486 -21.52 -7.19 -20.66
N ALA A 487 -21.65 -6.56 -21.83
CA ALA A 487 -22.71 -6.89 -22.77
C ALA A 487 -22.59 -8.35 -23.26
N GLY A 488 -23.73 -9.01 -23.48
CA GLY A 488 -23.77 -10.37 -24.03
C GLY A 488 -23.74 -11.48 -22.98
N ILE A 489 -23.95 -11.13 -21.71
CA ILE A 489 -24.11 -12.07 -20.60
C ILE A 489 -25.60 -12.41 -20.43
N ASP A 490 -25.90 -13.67 -20.11
CA ASP A 490 -27.23 -14.13 -19.67
C ASP A 490 -27.39 -13.80 -18.18
N ILE A 491 -28.00 -12.64 -17.91
CA ILE A 491 -28.12 -12.04 -16.57
C ILE A 491 -29.30 -12.65 -15.82
N ASN A 492 -30.35 -13.07 -16.53
CA ASN A 492 -31.56 -13.62 -15.93
C ASN A 492 -31.54 -15.15 -15.77
N HIS A 493 -30.50 -15.81 -16.29
CA HIS A 493 -30.25 -17.25 -16.23
C HIS A 493 -31.30 -18.10 -16.96
N ASP A 494 -31.91 -17.58 -18.02
CA ASP A 494 -32.89 -18.32 -18.83
C ASP A 494 -32.25 -19.16 -19.95
N GLY A 495 -30.93 -19.07 -20.10
CA GLY A 495 -30.14 -19.77 -21.12
C GLY A 495 -30.14 -19.06 -22.48
N ILE A 496 -30.69 -17.85 -22.59
CA ILE A 496 -30.87 -17.10 -23.83
C ILE A 496 -30.48 -15.63 -23.62
N VAL A 497 -29.32 -15.24 -24.16
CA VAL A 497 -28.92 -13.83 -24.21
C VAL A 497 -29.86 -13.04 -25.13
N ASP A 498 -30.73 -12.21 -24.55
CA ASP A 498 -31.71 -11.38 -25.26
C ASP A 498 -31.92 -9.98 -24.64
N SER A 499 -33.05 -9.32 -24.96
CA SER A 499 -33.33 -7.96 -24.46
C SER A 499 -33.76 -7.90 -23.01
N ASN A 500 -34.01 -9.04 -22.36
CA ASN A 500 -34.36 -9.14 -20.95
C ASN A 500 -33.09 -9.23 -20.07
N ASP A 501 -31.90 -9.40 -20.67
CA ASP A 501 -30.60 -9.34 -20.00
C ASP A 501 -30.10 -7.91 -19.93
N GLU A 502 -30.83 -7.07 -19.18
CA GLU A 502 -30.39 -5.70 -18.95
C GLU A 502 -29.09 -5.68 -18.13
N PRO A 503 -28.13 -4.78 -18.45
CA PRO A 503 -26.89 -4.69 -17.69
C PRO A 503 -27.16 -4.48 -16.20
N MET A 504 -26.54 -5.30 -15.37
CA MET A 504 -26.60 -5.20 -13.92
C MET A 504 -25.32 -4.53 -13.40
N ASN A 505 -25.38 -3.81 -12.30
CA ASN A 505 -24.15 -3.35 -11.65
C ASN A 505 -23.25 -4.53 -11.28
N MET A 506 -21.93 -4.40 -11.48
CA MET A 506 -20.95 -5.46 -11.26
C MET A 506 -20.96 -5.96 -9.81
N THR A 507 -20.96 -5.08 -8.80
CA THR A 507 -21.03 -5.51 -7.40
C THR A 507 -22.31 -6.30 -7.11
N ARG A 508 -23.45 -5.86 -7.64
CA ARG A 508 -24.74 -6.54 -7.49
C ARG A 508 -24.71 -7.95 -8.11
N TYR A 509 -24.19 -8.04 -9.34
CA TYR A 509 -24.03 -9.31 -10.06
C TYR A 509 -23.07 -10.27 -9.34
N LEU A 510 -21.90 -9.80 -8.94
CA LEU A 510 -20.90 -10.62 -8.24
C LEU A 510 -21.39 -11.10 -6.87
N THR A 511 -22.21 -10.31 -6.19
CA THR A 511 -22.77 -10.67 -4.88
C THR A 511 -23.84 -11.77 -5.02
N GLY A 512 -24.82 -11.60 -5.91
CA GLY A 512 -25.98 -12.50 -5.98
C GLY A 512 -26.28 -13.14 -7.33
N GLY A 513 -25.95 -12.46 -8.43
CA GLY A 513 -26.23 -12.91 -9.80
C GLY A 513 -25.34 -14.05 -10.31
N ARG A 514 -24.40 -14.55 -9.50
CA ARG A 514 -23.58 -15.73 -9.83
C ARG A 514 -24.10 -17.03 -9.20
N THR A 515 -25.28 -17.01 -8.60
CA THR A 515 -25.81 -18.11 -7.81
C THR A 515 -26.70 -19.03 -8.64
N MET A 516 -26.66 -20.32 -8.33
CA MET A 516 -27.58 -21.30 -8.89
C MET A 516 -27.89 -22.36 -7.86
N PHE A 517 -29.16 -22.54 -7.58
CA PHE A 517 -29.62 -23.55 -6.65
C PHE A 517 -30.69 -24.40 -7.35
N ASP A 518 -30.28 -25.60 -7.79
CA ASP A 518 -31.20 -26.61 -8.29
C ASP A 518 -31.15 -27.89 -7.44
N ALA A 519 -32.09 -28.81 -7.67
CA ALA A 519 -32.27 -30.00 -6.85
C ALA A 519 -31.09 -31.01 -6.92
N GLU A 520 -30.12 -30.85 -7.84
CA GLU A 520 -29.00 -31.78 -8.05
C GLU A 520 -27.61 -31.11 -7.85
N SER A 521 -27.54 -29.77 -7.86
CA SER A 521 -26.33 -28.95 -7.78
C SER A 521 -26.63 -27.55 -7.21
N ALA A 522 -26.06 -27.25 -6.02
CA ALA A 522 -26.12 -25.94 -5.40
C ALA A 522 -24.76 -25.25 -5.53
N TYR A 523 -24.69 -24.16 -6.28
CA TYR A 523 -23.55 -23.24 -6.33
C TYR A 523 -23.95 -21.90 -5.72
N GLY A 524 -23.42 -21.64 -4.52
CA GLY A 524 -23.70 -20.42 -3.76
C GLY A 524 -22.96 -19.17 -4.24
N GLY A 525 -22.22 -19.22 -5.35
CA GLY A 525 -21.45 -18.10 -5.87
C GLY A 525 -20.03 -17.96 -5.31
N PHE A 526 -19.73 -18.57 -4.14
CA PHE A 526 -18.43 -18.46 -3.47
C PHE A 526 -17.95 -19.81 -2.90
N GLN A 527 -16.70 -20.18 -3.19
CA GLN A 527 -16.10 -21.44 -2.73
C GLN A 527 -15.71 -21.42 -1.25
N ASP A 528 -15.41 -20.24 -0.71
CA ASP A 528 -15.00 -20.00 0.67
C ASP A 528 -16.14 -19.44 1.54
N GLY A 529 -17.39 -19.55 1.08
CA GLY A 529 -18.56 -18.94 1.71
C GLY A 529 -18.56 -17.40 1.69
N GLY A 530 -17.69 -16.79 0.87
CA GLY A 530 -17.57 -15.36 0.64
C GLY A 530 -16.61 -14.62 1.58
N GLU A 531 -15.62 -15.31 2.15
CA GLU A 531 -14.63 -14.70 3.04
C GLU A 531 -13.75 -13.66 2.30
N GLN A 532 -13.12 -14.05 1.20
CA GLN A 532 -12.24 -13.19 0.42
C GLN A 532 -13.02 -12.05 -0.25
N PHE A 533 -14.18 -12.37 -0.84
CA PHE A 533 -15.02 -11.34 -1.47
C PHE A 533 -15.58 -10.36 -0.44
N GLY A 534 -16.04 -10.84 0.72
CA GLY A 534 -16.51 -9.98 1.79
C GLY A 534 -15.44 -9.01 2.29
N ARG A 535 -14.21 -9.49 2.48
CA ARG A 535 -13.05 -8.64 2.84
C ARG A 535 -12.81 -7.55 1.80
N LEU A 536 -12.78 -7.92 0.52
CA LEU A 536 -12.60 -6.99 -0.59
C LEU A 536 -13.70 -5.92 -0.64
N ILE A 537 -14.98 -6.33 -0.51
CA ILE A 537 -16.10 -5.38 -0.55
C ILE A 537 -16.07 -4.47 0.68
N ALA A 538 -15.69 -4.96 1.86
CA ALA A 538 -15.52 -4.11 3.05
C ALA A 538 -14.42 -3.05 2.83
N GLU A 539 -13.31 -3.41 2.17
CA GLU A 539 -12.24 -2.46 1.78
C GLU A 539 -12.74 -1.42 0.77
N MET A 540 -13.34 -1.88 -0.33
CA MET A 540 -13.71 -1.03 -1.46
C MET A 540 -14.94 -0.16 -1.19
N SER A 541 -15.79 -0.56 -0.24
CA SER A 541 -16.95 0.21 0.18
C SER A 541 -16.67 1.11 1.38
N MET A 542 -15.49 1.10 1.98
CA MET A 542 -15.20 1.98 3.10
C MET A 542 -15.25 3.46 2.67
N PRO A 543 -16.07 4.32 3.32
CA PRO A 543 -16.10 5.74 2.99
C PRO A 543 -14.83 6.44 3.47
N GLU A 544 -14.28 7.32 2.63
CA GLU A 544 -13.19 8.22 3.04
C GLU A 544 -13.74 9.36 3.91
N LEU A 545 -12.99 9.76 4.93
CA LEU A 545 -13.33 10.93 5.74
C LEU A 545 -13.61 12.15 4.85
N THR A 546 -14.76 12.78 5.07
CA THR A 546 -15.10 14.01 4.36
C THR A 546 -14.05 15.08 4.67
N PRO A 547 -13.32 15.58 3.66
CA PRO A 547 -12.28 16.56 3.87
C PRO A 547 -12.88 17.93 4.22
N ASP A 548 -12.17 18.72 5.03
CA ASP A 548 -12.56 20.10 5.29
C ASP A 548 -12.47 20.89 3.98
N ARG A 549 -13.63 21.33 3.47
CA ARG A 549 -13.75 22.05 2.21
C ARG A 549 -12.89 23.31 2.15
N SER A 550 -12.56 23.91 3.29
CA SER A 550 -11.68 25.09 3.38
C SER A 550 -10.19 24.78 3.18
N GLN A 551 -9.80 23.51 3.27
CA GLN A 551 -8.40 23.06 3.26
C GLN A 551 -7.95 22.41 1.95
N ILE A 552 -8.87 22.16 1.02
CA ILE A 552 -8.60 21.44 -0.23
C ILE A 552 -9.05 22.25 -1.45
N SER A 553 -8.43 21.96 -2.59
CA SER A 553 -8.79 22.53 -3.89
C SER A 553 -10.13 21.99 -4.41
N ASP A 554 -10.71 22.68 -5.40
CA ASP A 554 -11.93 22.23 -6.07
C ASP A 554 -11.71 20.88 -6.77
N GLU A 555 -10.53 20.65 -7.33
CA GLU A 555 -10.17 19.39 -7.98
C GLU A 555 -10.09 18.24 -6.98
N GLU A 556 -9.42 18.42 -5.85
CA GLU A 556 -9.36 17.43 -4.78
C GLU A 556 -10.76 17.11 -4.21
N TRP A 557 -11.63 18.11 -4.13
CA TRP A 557 -13.01 17.93 -3.70
C TRP A 557 -13.84 17.11 -4.69
N GLU A 558 -13.75 17.39 -5.98
CA GLU A 558 -14.43 16.61 -7.01
C GLU A 558 -13.93 15.16 -7.03
N GLN A 559 -12.62 14.96 -6.87
CA GLN A 559 -12.03 13.62 -6.76
C GLN A 559 -12.53 12.87 -5.54
N TRP A 560 -12.63 13.53 -4.38
CA TRP A 560 -13.22 12.93 -3.18
C TRP A 560 -14.69 12.53 -3.40
N LYS A 561 -15.51 13.40 -4.00
CA LYS A 561 -16.92 13.07 -4.31
C LYS A 561 -17.07 11.87 -5.24
N ILE A 562 -16.17 11.71 -6.22
CA ILE A 562 -16.18 10.55 -7.11
C ILE A 562 -15.90 9.27 -6.33
N ARG A 563 -14.92 9.29 -5.41
CA ARG A 563 -14.59 8.14 -4.56
C ARG A 563 -15.71 7.81 -3.58
N ASP A 564 -16.26 8.83 -2.93
CA ASP A 564 -17.42 8.72 -2.04
C ASP A 564 -18.64 8.09 -2.74
N LYS A 565 -18.95 8.54 -3.96
CA LYS A 565 -19.99 7.93 -4.80
C LYS A 565 -19.71 6.45 -5.09
N ARG A 566 -18.46 6.09 -5.35
CA ARG A 566 -18.07 4.71 -5.65
C ARG A 566 -18.20 3.83 -4.41
N SER A 567 -17.64 4.24 -3.27
CA SER A 567 -17.75 3.50 -2.01
C SER A 567 -19.21 3.24 -1.63
N THR A 568 -20.05 4.29 -1.71
CA THR A 568 -21.50 4.21 -1.45
C THR A 568 -22.20 3.28 -2.45
N GLY A 569 -21.84 3.38 -3.73
CA GLY A 569 -22.39 2.52 -4.77
C GLY A 569 -22.05 1.06 -4.61
N ILE A 570 -20.85 0.74 -4.11
CA ILE A 570 -20.44 -0.64 -3.83
C ILE A 570 -21.25 -1.19 -2.65
N ALA A 571 -21.34 -0.47 -1.53
CA ALA A 571 -22.14 -0.90 -0.37
C ALA A 571 -23.64 -1.08 -0.72
N GLY A 572 -24.21 -0.11 -1.46
CA GLY A 572 -25.60 -0.18 -1.90
C GLY A 572 -25.85 -1.37 -2.83
N ASN A 573 -25.02 -1.57 -3.85
CA ASN A 573 -25.18 -2.69 -4.78
C ASN A 573 -24.88 -4.05 -4.14
N PHE A 574 -24.04 -4.11 -3.10
CA PHE A 574 -23.89 -5.29 -2.27
C PHE A 574 -25.20 -5.65 -1.56
N LEU A 575 -25.88 -4.68 -0.92
CA LEU A 575 -27.18 -4.92 -0.27
C LEU A 575 -28.24 -5.40 -1.28
N TYR A 576 -28.33 -4.76 -2.44
CA TYR A 576 -29.23 -5.19 -3.52
C TYR A 576 -28.92 -6.60 -4.00
N GLY A 577 -27.65 -6.91 -4.28
CA GLY A 577 -27.25 -8.22 -4.80
C GLY A 577 -27.46 -9.34 -3.78
N TYR A 578 -27.21 -9.06 -2.50
CA TYR A 578 -27.50 -10.01 -1.43
C TYR A 578 -29.00 -10.31 -1.35
N GLN A 579 -29.85 -9.26 -1.40
CA GLN A 579 -31.31 -9.44 -1.38
C GLN A 579 -31.82 -10.15 -2.64
N ASP A 580 -31.26 -9.89 -3.82
CA ASP A 580 -31.62 -10.59 -5.04
C ASP A 580 -31.39 -12.10 -4.88
N ALA A 581 -30.23 -12.50 -4.35
CA ALA A 581 -29.88 -13.90 -4.15
C ALA A 581 -30.83 -14.62 -3.18
N LEU A 582 -31.24 -13.96 -2.09
CA LEU A 582 -32.26 -14.49 -1.18
C LEU A 582 -33.65 -14.62 -1.85
N THR A 583 -33.89 -13.89 -2.93
CA THR A 583 -35.19 -13.85 -3.63
C THR A 583 -35.24 -14.83 -4.82
N MET A 584 -34.09 -15.36 -5.27
CA MET A 584 -34.01 -16.25 -6.42
C MET A 584 -34.65 -17.64 -6.17
N GLU A 585 -34.86 -18.07 -4.92
CA GLU A 585 -35.44 -19.38 -4.57
C GLU A 585 -36.86 -19.31 -3.94
N ASN A 586 -37.64 -20.39 -4.12
CA ASN A 586 -39.01 -20.52 -3.60
C ASN A 586 -39.04 -21.10 -2.16
N GLU A 587 -40.17 -20.91 -1.47
CA GLU A 587 -40.50 -21.28 -0.07
C GLU A 587 -40.10 -22.71 0.43
N THR A 588 -39.69 -23.64 -0.45
CA THR A 588 -39.35 -25.03 -0.11
C THR A 588 -37.88 -25.27 0.22
N ASP A 589 -36.99 -24.34 -0.12
CA ASP A 589 -35.54 -24.51 -0.04
C ASP A 589 -35.00 -23.81 1.22
N LYS A 590 -35.32 -24.38 2.39
CA LYS A 590 -34.73 -23.95 3.66
C LYS A 590 -33.80 -25.03 4.21
N LEU A 591 -32.54 -24.67 4.44
CA LEU A 591 -31.58 -25.52 5.15
C LEU A 591 -31.56 -25.15 6.63
N HIS A 592 -32.08 -26.02 7.49
CA HIS A 592 -32.19 -25.76 8.93
C HIS A 592 -32.99 -24.48 9.28
N GLY A 593 -33.96 -24.11 8.44
CA GLY A 593 -34.77 -22.90 8.60
C GLY A 593 -34.17 -21.63 7.98
N GLN A 594 -32.93 -21.70 7.48
CA GLN A 594 -32.22 -20.62 6.81
C GLN A 594 -32.44 -20.66 5.30
N ASP A 595 -32.30 -19.51 4.67
CA ASP A 595 -32.13 -19.42 3.23
C ASP A 595 -30.86 -20.18 2.78
N VAL A 596 -30.91 -20.88 1.64
CA VAL A 596 -29.76 -21.67 1.13
C VAL A 596 -28.59 -20.75 0.80
N TYR A 597 -28.85 -19.59 0.20
CA TYR A 597 -27.80 -18.63 -0.13
C TYR A 597 -27.10 -18.15 1.13
N GLY A 598 -27.86 -17.66 2.12
CA GLY A 598 -27.26 -17.21 3.38
C GLY A 598 -26.55 -18.32 4.14
N TYR A 599 -27.08 -19.56 4.11
CA TYR A 599 -26.45 -20.72 4.75
C TYR A 599 -25.11 -21.09 4.11
N THR A 600 -25.05 -21.10 2.77
CA THR A 600 -23.82 -21.43 2.02
C THR A 600 -22.79 -20.31 2.11
N ASN A 601 -23.23 -19.06 2.17
CA ASN A 601 -22.37 -17.87 2.24
C ASN A 601 -22.31 -17.24 3.64
N SER A 602 -22.13 -18.09 4.65
CA SER A 602 -22.09 -17.64 6.05
C SER A 602 -20.97 -16.63 6.36
N ASN A 603 -19.84 -16.68 5.65
CA ASN A 603 -18.77 -15.68 5.80
C ASN A 603 -19.21 -14.33 5.21
N LEU A 604 -19.82 -14.32 4.02
CA LEU A 604 -20.36 -13.10 3.41
C LEU A 604 -21.46 -12.46 4.25
N ARG A 605 -22.34 -13.29 4.84
CA ARG A 605 -23.36 -12.84 5.81
C ARG A 605 -22.70 -12.08 6.96
N SER A 606 -21.62 -12.63 7.54
CA SER A 606 -20.87 -11.98 8.61
C SER A 606 -20.22 -10.66 8.15
N TRP A 607 -19.59 -10.66 6.97
CA TRP A 607 -18.99 -9.44 6.37
C TRP A 607 -20.00 -8.33 6.10
N SER A 608 -21.27 -8.65 5.87
CA SER A 608 -22.31 -7.64 5.65
C SER A 608 -22.43 -6.62 6.79
N GLY A 609 -22.05 -7.01 8.02
CA GLY A 609 -21.96 -6.10 9.16
C GLY A 609 -20.93 -4.99 8.95
N GLU A 610 -19.71 -5.35 8.56
CA GLU A 610 -18.62 -4.38 8.32
C GLU A 610 -18.88 -3.53 7.07
N ILE A 611 -19.45 -4.13 6.01
CA ILE A 611 -19.76 -3.45 4.74
C ILE A 611 -20.83 -2.36 4.93
N LEU A 612 -21.89 -2.64 5.69
CA LEU A 612 -23.05 -1.75 5.79
C LEU A 612 -23.06 -0.86 7.02
N ALA A 613 -22.26 -1.15 8.06
CA ALA A 613 -22.19 -0.32 9.27
C ALA A 613 -21.90 1.18 9.01
N PRO A 614 -21.00 1.56 8.08
CA PRO A 614 -20.75 2.97 7.78
C PRO A 614 -21.96 3.69 7.15
N TYR A 615 -22.93 2.95 6.61
CA TYR A 615 -24.07 3.46 5.83
C TYR A 615 -25.41 3.30 6.55
N MET A 616 -25.40 3.10 7.87
CA MET A 616 -26.64 2.80 8.61
C MET A 616 -27.63 3.96 8.64
N GLU A 617 -27.15 5.21 8.67
CA GLU A 617 -28.01 6.40 8.53
C GLU A 617 -28.74 6.41 7.18
N ASP A 618 -28.04 6.12 6.09
CA ASP A 618 -28.64 6.10 4.74
C ASP A 618 -29.77 5.09 4.63
N ILE A 619 -29.53 3.89 5.18
CA ILE A 619 -30.48 2.78 5.21
C ILE A 619 -31.66 3.13 6.12
N ALA A 620 -31.44 3.79 7.26
CA ALA A 620 -32.52 4.26 8.14
C ALA A 620 -33.44 5.24 7.40
N ILE A 621 -32.87 6.24 6.71
CA ILE A 621 -33.66 7.21 5.94
C ILE A 621 -34.40 6.52 4.78
N ALA A 622 -33.77 5.55 4.10
CA ALA A 622 -34.39 4.83 2.99
C ALA A 622 -35.50 3.86 3.45
N LEU A 623 -35.40 3.30 4.66
CA LEU A 623 -36.48 2.52 5.29
C LEU A 623 -37.64 3.39 5.75
N GLU A 624 -37.37 4.58 6.27
CA GLU A 624 -38.43 5.53 6.67
C GLU A 624 -39.18 6.08 5.45
N ASN A 625 -38.42 6.56 4.46
CA ASN A 625 -38.95 7.22 3.27
C ASN A 625 -38.37 6.58 2.01
N PRO A 626 -38.93 5.45 1.53
CA PRO A 626 -38.45 4.78 0.34
C PRO A 626 -38.53 5.71 -0.87
N GLY A 627 -37.39 5.87 -1.54
CA GLY A 627 -37.18 6.80 -2.64
C GLY A 627 -37.62 6.24 -3.98
N GLN A 628 -36.96 6.69 -5.05
CA GLN A 628 -37.00 6.02 -6.36
C GLN A 628 -36.04 4.82 -6.35
N ASP A 629 -36.19 3.89 -7.28
CA ASP A 629 -35.28 2.74 -7.46
C ASP A 629 -33.93 3.16 -8.06
N VAL A 630 -33.19 3.94 -7.29
CA VAL A 630 -31.80 4.35 -7.57
C VAL A 630 -30.99 3.93 -6.36
N VAL A 631 -29.83 3.29 -6.58
CA VAL A 631 -28.99 2.77 -5.48
C VAL A 631 -28.25 3.88 -4.74
N VAL A 632 -27.83 4.93 -5.46
CA VAL A 632 -27.02 6.04 -4.91
C VAL A 632 -27.62 7.38 -5.28
N ALA A 633 -27.87 8.23 -4.28
CA ALA A 633 -28.29 9.62 -4.45
C ALA A 633 -27.22 10.59 -3.93
N SER A 634 -27.10 11.78 -4.53
CA SER A 634 -26.23 12.85 -4.03
C SER A 634 -26.99 13.76 -3.07
N GLU A 635 -26.33 14.17 -1.99
CA GLU A 635 -26.88 15.06 -0.96
C GLU A 635 -26.45 16.54 -1.10
N GLU A 636 -27.16 17.42 -0.38
CA GLU A 636 -26.75 18.81 -0.18
C GLU A 636 -25.46 18.86 0.66
N GLY A 637 -24.33 18.98 -0.02
CA GLY A 637 -23.01 18.90 0.62
C GLY A 637 -22.01 18.07 -0.17
N GLY A 638 -22.45 17.33 -1.18
CA GLY A 638 -21.59 16.57 -2.09
C GLY A 638 -21.32 15.12 -1.65
N GLN A 639 -21.77 14.74 -0.45
CA GLN A 639 -21.83 13.35 0.01
C GLN A 639 -22.86 12.56 -0.81
N HIS A 640 -22.68 11.25 -0.84
CA HIS A 640 -23.60 10.30 -1.46
C HIS A 640 -24.19 9.38 -0.40
N ARG A 641 -25.39 8.90 -0.67
CA ARG A 641 -26.12 8.00 0.22
C ARG A 641 -26.71 6.82 -0.49
N ILE A 642 -26.86 5.72 0.25
CA ILE A 642 -27.67 4.57 -0.19
C ILE A 642 -29.15 4.96 -0.22
N THR A 643 -29.84 4.59 -1.30
CA THR A 643 -31.30 4.74 -1.44
C THR A 643 -31.92 3.49 -2.06
N PHE A 644 -33.21 3.29 -1.82
CA PHE A 644 -34.00 2.25 -2.47
C PHE A 644 -35.50 2.57 -2.45
N GLY A 645 -36.25 1.99 -3.38
CA GLY A 645 -37.70 2.13 -3.47
C GLY A 645 -38.47 1.14 -2.60
N ILE A 646 -39.80 1.23 -2.71
CA ILE A 646 -40.75 0.46 -1.90
C ILE A 646 -40.64 -1.06 -2.13
N ASP A 647 -40.28 -1.49 -3.33
CA ASP A 647 -40.18 -2.90 -3.69
C ASP A 647 -39.01 -3.56 -2.94
N LEU A 648 -37.82 -2.95 -2.96
CA LEU A 648 -36.69 -3.46 -2.18
C LEU A 648 -36.97 -3.35 -0.67
N GLN A 649 -37.55 -2.25 -0.19
CA GLN A 649 -37.92 -2.12 1.23
C GLN A 649 -38.82 -3.29 1.68
N THR A 650 -39.80 -3.65 0.86
CA THR A 650 -40.70 -4.78 1.10
C THR A 650 -39.94 -6.11 1.13
N GLN A 651 -38.97 -6.32 0.24
CA GLN A 651 -38.14 -7.52 0.21
C GLN A 651 -37.23 -7.62 1.45
N LEU A 652 -36.50 -6.55 1.78
CA LEU A 652 -35.59 -6.49 2.92
C LEU A 652 -36.30 -6.81 4.25
N LEU A 653 -37.51 -6.29 4.43
CA LEU A 653 -38.34 -6.49 5.63
C LEU A 653 -39.13 -7.80 5.63
N GLY A 654 -39.19 -8.51 4.50
CA GLY A 654 -39.96 -9.73 4.32
C GLY A 654 -39.37 -10.96 5.01
N ASN A 655 -40.09 -12.09 4.93
CA ASN A 655 -39.69 -13.36 5.56
C ASN A 655 -38.45 -14.01 4.93
N HIS A 656 -38.11 -13.60 3.71
CA HIS A 656 -36.92 -13.97 2.95
C HIS A 656 -35.98 -12.76 2.78
N GLY A 657 -36.14 -11.77 3.67
CA GLY A 657 -35.40 -10.53 3.61
C GLY A 657 -34.04 -10.61 4.27
N TYR A 658 -33.14 -9.73 3.85
CA TYR A 658 -31.80 -9.55 4.41
C TYR A 658 -31.79 -9.51 5.95
N PHE A 659 -32.71 -8.76 6.57
CA PHE A 659 -32.77 -8.64 8.03
C PHE A 659 -33.10 -9.96 8.73
N VAL A 660 -33.91 -10.83 8.11
CA VAL A 660 -34.17 -12.17 8.65
C VAL A 660 -32.93 -13.04 8.49
N ASP A 661 -32.25 -12.97 7.35
CA ASP A 661 -31.09 -13.82 7.06
C ASP A 661 -29.89 -13.52 7.98
N ILE A 662 -29.54 -12.25 8.21
CA ILE A 662 -28.46 -11.89 9.14
C ILE A 662 -28.76 -12.29 10.59
N GLY A 663 -30.03 -12.49 10.94
CA GLY A 663 -30.44 -13.03 12.24
C GLY A 663 -29.93 -14.45 12.50
N PHE A 664 -29.50 -15.17 11.46
CA PHE A 664 -28.88 -16.50 11.58
C PHE A 664 -27.36 -16.47 11.78
N ASP A 665 -26.73 -15.31 11.85
CA ASP A 665 -25.31 -15.20 12.20
C ASP A 665 -25.11 -15.36 13.72
N ARG A 666 -24.46 -16.45 14.15
CA ARG A 666 -24.53 -16.93 15.56
C ARG A 666 -23.20 -16.98 16.30
N SER A 667 -22.07 -16.73 15.64
CA SER A 667 -20.76 -16.89 16.28
C SER A 667 -19.76 -15.95 15.65
N SER A 668 -18.65 -15.74 16.35
CA SER A 668 -17.55 -14.99 15.78
C SER A 668 -16.89 -15.76 14.64
N ILE A 669 -17.45 -15.65 13.43
CA ILE A 669 -16.94 -16.30 12.22
C ILE A 669 -15.72 -15.52 11.76
N GLY A 670 -14.59 -16.20 11.58
CA GLY A 670 -13.32 -15.53 11.28
C GLY A 670 -12.82 -14.59 12.40
N GLY A 671 -13.42 -14.62 13.59
CA GLY A 671 -13.14 -13.66 14.67
C GLY A 671 -14.08 -12.45 14.73
N ARG A 672 -14.82 -12.16 13.65
CA ARG A 672 -15.74 -11.01 13.54
C ARG A 672 -17.02 -11.20 14.35
N ALA A 673 -17.55 -10.15 14.97
CA ALA A 673 -18.86 -10.23 15.63
C ALA A 673 -20.00 -10.50 14.62
N PRO A 674 -21.14 -11.06 15.05
CA PRO A 674 -22.28 -11.27 14.17
C PRO A 674 -22.76 -9.97 13.50
N ALA A 675 -23.12 -10.04 12.21
CA ALA A 675 -23.50 -8.86 11.43
C ALA A 675 -24.62 -8.04 12.06
N VAL A 676 -25.66 -8.70 12.58
CA VAL A 676 -26.77 -8.02 13.27
C VAL A 676 -26.33 -7.23 14.51
N GLU A 677 -25.28 -7.69 15.22
CA GLU A 677 -24.75 -6.99 16.39
C GLU A 677 -23.95 -5.76 15.97
N ILE A 678 -23.13 -5.89 14.92
CA ILE A 678 -22.36 -4.79 14.33
C ILE A 678 -23.28 -3.68 13.83
N LEU A 679 -24.28 -4.03 13.02
CA LEU A 679 -25.21 -3.06 12.44
C LEU A 679 -26.07 -2.39 13.52
N TYR A 680 -26.51 -3.15 14.53
CA TYR A 680 -27.26 -2.57 15.64
C TYR A 680 -26.42 -1.59 16.45
N ALA A 681 -25.17 -1.93 16.75
CA ALA A 681 -24.26 -1.03 17.46
C ALA A 681 -23.99 0.24 16.66
N ALA A 682 -23.79 0.14 15.34
CA ALA A 682 -23.63 1.29 14.46
C ALA A 682 -24.88 2.21 14.46
N ALA A 683 -26.07 1.63 14.33
CA ALA A 683 -27.34 2.36 14.40
C ALA A 683 -27.54 3.05 15.76
N GLU A 684 -27.21 2.38 16.87
CA GLU A 684 -27.32 2.96 18.21
C GLU A 684 -26.36 4.14 18.41
N LEU A 685 -25.11 4.02 17.96
CA LEU A 685 -24.12 5.09 18.07
C LEU A 685 -24.53 6.33 17.26
N GLN A 686 -24.97 6.14 16.02
CA GLN A 686 -25.37 7.24 15.13
C GLN A 686 -26.66 7.91 15.63
N SER A 687 -27.70 7.14 15.94
CA SER A 687 -28.93 7.69 16.50
C SER A 687 -28.72 8.41 17.84
N THR A 688 -27.85 7.92 18.72
CA THR A 688 -27.53 8.62 19.98
C THR A 688 -26.81 9.94 19.72
N ALA A 689 -25.88 9.98 18.77
CA ALA A 689 -25.21 11.22 18.38
C ALA A 689 -26.20 12.26 17.82
N GLU A 690 -27.19 11.82 17.06
CA GLU A 690 -28.26 12.68 16.56
C GLU A 690 -29.23 13.13 17.63
N TYR A 691 -29.66 12.24 18.54
CA TYR A 691 -30.47 12.62 19.70
C TYR A 691 -29.75 13.70 20.49
N ASN A 692 -28.49 13.47 20.85
CA ASN A 692 -27.65 14.43 21.54
C ASN A 692 -27.63 15.80 20.83
N THR A 693 -27.46 15.80 19.51
CA THR A 693 -27.44 17.05 18.72
C THR A 693 -28.82 17.73 18.71
N ALA A 694 -29.90 16.96 18.55
CA ALA A 694 -31.27 17.46 18.54
C ALA A 694 -31.66 18.07 19.90
N PHE A 695 -31.26 17.44 21.01
CA PHE A 695 -31.49 17.95 22.36
C PHE A 695 -30.61 19.17 22.68
N ASP A 696 -29.32 19.14 22.32
CA ASP A 696 -28.40 20.28 22.49
C ASP A 696 -28.88 21.54 21.73
N THR A 697 -29.63 21.35 20.65
CA THR A 697 -30.12 22.42 19.76
C THR A 697 -31.64 22.57 19.74
N MET A 698 -32.35 22.01 20.72
CA MET A 698 -33.82 21.97 20.76
C MET A 698 -34.44 23.38 20.66
N ASN A 699 -33.80 24.38 21.29
CA ASN A 699 -34.23 25.79 21.23
C ASN A 699 -33.85 26.51 19.92
N ASP A 700 -33.01 25.91 19.08
CA ASP A 700 -32.52 26.43 17.80
C ASP A 700 -33.05 25.63 16.58
N GLY A 701 -34.07 24.79 16.79
CA GLY A 701 -34.74 24.01 15.74
C GLY A 701 -34.34 22.54 15.65
N GLY A 702 -33.65 22.00 16.66
CA GLY A 702 -33.48 20.56 16.83
C GLY A 702 -34.82 19.85 17.05
N ASP A 703 -34.99 18.69 16.42
CA ASP A 703 -36.24 17.93 16.40
C ASP A 703 -35.98 16.46 16.78
N PRO A 704 -36.11 16.11 18.08
CA PRO A 704 -35.94 14.73 18.53
C PRO A 704 -36.95 13.75 17.91
N ASP A 705 -38.17 14.21 17.58
CA ASP A 705 -39.21 13.36 16.96
C ASP A 705 -38.74 12.88 15.58
N ARG A 706 -38.12 13.77 14.80
CA ARG A 706 -37.54 13.41 13.50
C ARG A 706 -36.47 12.32 13.62
N VAL A 707 -35.69 12.31 14.71
CA VAL A 707 -34.69 11.26 14.98
C VAL A 707 -35.37 9.93 15.32
N ILE A 708 -36.47 9.96 16.08
CA ILE A 708 -37.30 8.78 16.38
C ILE A 708 -37.86 8.19 15.09
N GLU A 709 -38.55 9.00 14.27
CA GLU A 709 -39.15 8.59 12.99
C GLU A 709 -38.11 7.95 12.06
N LYS A 710 -36.91 8.54 11.95
CA LYS A 710 -35.84 8.06 11.08
C LYS A 710 -35.33 6.67 11.47
N TRP A 711 -35.02 6.48 12.75
CA TRP A 711 -34.26 5.32 13.21
C TRP A 711 -35.14 4.13 13.62
N THR A 712 -36.42 4.36 13.95
CA THR A 712 -37.34 3.32 14.44
C THR A 712 -37.47 2.14 13.47
N PRO A 713 -37.72 2.33 12.15
CA PRO A 713 -37.87 1.21 11.22
C PRO A 713 -36.63 0.31 11.16
N LEU A 714 -35.43 0.89 11.13
CA LEU A 714 -34.17 0.15 11.10
C LEU A 714 -33.88 -0.58 12.42
N LYS A 715 -34.09 0.10 13.56
CA LYS A 715 -33.88 -0.52 14.87
C LYS A 715 -34.84 -1.69 15.07
N GLU A 716 -36.10 -1.57 14.65
CA GLU A 716 -37.04 -2.69 14.66
C GLU A 716 -36.55 -3.84 13.74
N ALA A 717 -36.12 -3.51 12.52
CA ALA A 717 -35.53 -4.44 11.55
C ALA A 717 -34.45 -5.33 12.19
N LEU A 718 -33.44 -4.69 12.78
CA LEU A 718 -32.26 -5.32 13.37
C LEU A 718 -32.54 -5.98 14.72
N PHE A 719 -33.38 -5.38 15.57
CA PHE A 719 -33.64 -5.90 16.91
C PHE A 719 -34.43 -7.21 16.87
N THR A 720 -35.40 -7.33 15.97
CA THR A 720 -36.21 -8.55 15.87
C THR A 720 -35.70 -9.55 14.84
N ALA A 721 -34.67 -9.23 14.05
CA ALA A 721 -34.02 -10.14 13.09
C ALA A 721 -33.77 -11.56 13.67
N SER A 722 -33.24 -11.60 14.89
CA SER A 722 -33.01 -12.82 15.66
C SER A 722 -34.29 -13.58 16.03
N ALA A 723 -35.37 -12.86 16.32
CA ALA A 723 -36.69 -13.42 16.59
C ALA A 723 -37.35 -13.96 15.32
N ASP A 724 -37.21 -13.23 14.23
CA ASP A 724 -37.82 -13.53 12.94
C ASP A 724 -37.13 -14.72 12.25
N SER A 725 -35.85 -14.97 12.56
CA SER A 725 -35.11 -16.15 12.10
C SER A 725 -35.40 -17.44 12.92
N HIS A 726 -36.00 -17.35 14.11
CA HIS A 726 -36.14 -18.50 15.01
C HIS A 726 -37.49 -18.61 15.73
N ASP A 727 -38.10 -19.78 15.64
CA ASP A 727 -39.16 -20.18 16.55
C ASP A 727 -38.58 -20.57 17.93
N GLN A 728 -38.42 -19.57 18.81
CA GLN A 728 -38.36 -19.72 20.27
C GLN A 728 -37.10 -20.34 20.91
N GLU A 729 -35.94 -19.68 20.84
CA GLU A 729 -34.78 -20.03 21.71
C GLU A 729 -34.33 -18.86 22.60
N HIS A 730 -34.74 -18.87 23.88
CA HIS A 730 -34.40 -17.86 24.90
C HIS A 730 -32.89 -17.59 25.06
N ALA A 731 -32.06 -18.64 24.97
CA ALA A 731 -30.61 -18.53 25.13
C ALA A 731 -29.94 -17.69 24.03
N PHE A 732 -30.62 -17.51 22.89
CA PHE A 732 -30.11 -16.71 21.79
C PHE A 732 -30.23 -15.21 22.07
N PHE A 733 -31.36 -14.75 22.61
CA PHE A 733 -31.56 -13.34 22.95
C PHE A 733 -30.59 -12.85 24.03
N ASP A 734 -30.39 -13.62 25.10
CA ASP A 734 -29.42 -13.25 26.15
C ASP A 734 -27.99 -13.17 25.60
N ARG A 735 -27.67 -13.97 24.57
CA ARG A 735 -26.37 -13.94 23.88
C ARG A 735 -26.25 -12.72 22.97
N ALA A 736 -27.24 -12.45 22.14
CA ALA A 736 -27.27 -11.28 21.25
C ALA A 736 -27.20 -9.97 22.05
N ASN A 737 -27.95 -9.88 23.15
CA ASN A 737 -27.90 -8.74 24.08
C ASN A 737 -26.51 -8.56 24.69
N ARG A 738 -25.86 -9.67 25.09
CA ARG A 738 -24.47 -9.63 25.59
C ARG A 738 -23.48 -9.18 24.52
N GLY A 739 -23.60 -9.71 23.30
CA GLY A 739 -22.75 -9.35 22.17
C GLY A 739 -22.85 -7.87 21.80
N LYS A 740 -24.08 -7.37 21.61
CA LYS A 740 -24.37 -5.93 21.41
C LYS A 740 -23.74 -5.07 22.52
N LYS A 741 -23.94 -5.46 23.78
CA LYS A 741 -23.40 -4.75 24.95
C LYS A 741 -21.88 -4.74 24.99
N ASP A 742 -21.24 -5.88 24.77
CA ASP A 742 -19.78 -6.01 24.80
C ASP A 742 -19.15 -5.22 23.64
N LEU A 743 -19.76 -5.25 22.45
CA LEU A 743 -19.32 -4.49 21.29
C LEU A 743 -19.45 -2.98 21.53
N ILE A 744 -20.61 -2.49 22.00
CA ILE A 744 -20.79 -1.06 22.30
C ILE A 744 -19.80 -0.62 23.40
N LYS A 745 -19.53 -1.44 24.42
CA LYS A 745 -18.51 -1.15 25.45
C LYS A 745 -17.10 -1.04 24.86
N MET A 746 -16.74 -1.93 23.93
CA MET A 746 -15.44 -1.94 23.26
C MET A 746 -15.23 -0.66 22.43
N VAL A 747 -16.22 -0.34 21.60
CA VAL A 747 -16.30 0.88 20.77
C VAL A 747 -16.09 2.14 21.60
N MET A 748 -16.68 2.24 22.78
CA MET A 748 -16.56 3.43 23.64
C MET A 748 -15.21 3.57 24.36
N GLY A 749 -14.50 2.46 24.58
CA GLY A 749 -13.19 2.45 25.24
C GLY A 749 -12.06 2.95 24.34
N ALA A 750 -12.33 3.10 23.04
CA ALA A 750 -11.38 3.50 22.01
C ALA A 750 -12.07 4.29 20.88
N ASN A 751 -11.42 4.48 19.73
CA ASN A 751 -12.04 5.17 18.59
C ASN A 751 -13.23 4.31 18.07
N PRO A 752 -14.49 4.81 18.06
CA PRO A 752 -15.71 3.99 17.96
C PRO A 752 -15.73 2.97 16.83
N LEU A 753 -15.29 3.31 15.62
CA LEU A 753 -15.39 2.41 14.48
C LEU A 753 -14.07 1.74 14.09
N GLN A 754 -12.97 2.08 14.76
CA GLN A 754 -11.69 1.38 14.59
C GLN A 754 -11.73 -0.04 15.18
N TYR A 755 -12.63 -0.32 16.14
CA TYR A 755 -12.78 -1.64 16.77
C TYR A 755 -13.90 -2.49 16.17
N ILE A 756 -14.86 -1.89 15.44
CA ILE A 756 -15.91 -2.65 14.75
C ILE A 756 -15.38 -3.27 13.45
N ILE A 757 -14.42 -2.59 12.82
CA ILE A 757 -13.85 -2.96 11.53
C ILE A 757 -12.41 -3.40 11.83
N GLU A 758 -12.25 -4.62 12.36
CA GLU A 758 -10.94 -5.18 12.74
C GLU A 758 -10.03 -5.45 11.51
N SER A 759 -10.47 -5.10 10.28
CA SER A 759 -9.86 -5.54 9.03
C SER A 759 -9.45 -4.46 8.01
N ASN A 760 -9.46 -3.14 8.28
CA ASN A 760 -9.07 -2.17 7.21
C ASN A 760 -8.37 -0.84 7.62
N PRO A 761 -7.51 -0.26 6.74
CA PRO A 761 -6.71 0.98 6.90
C PRO A 761 -7.47 2.27 7.20
N GLY A 762 -8.78 2.29 6.99
CA GLY A 762 -9.58 3.50 6.98
C GLY A 762 -9.97 3.92 8.40
N LYS A 763 -9.31 4.94 8.95
CA LYS A 763 -9.86 5.64 10.12
C LYS A 763 -11.14 6.37 9.72
N TYR A 764 -12.28 5.69 9.79
CA TYR A 764 -13.55 6.38 9.90
C TYR A 764 -13.68 6.93 11.32
N VAL A 765 -13.96 8.22 11.41
CA VAL A 765 -14.17 8.95 12.66
C VAL A 765 -15.56 9.55 12.52
N ILE A 766 -16.54 8.99 13.23
CA ILE A 766 -17.74 9.75 13.58
C ILE A 766 -17.22 11.05 14.20
N GLY A 767 -17.64 12.19 13.66
CA GLY A 767 -17.07 13.51 13.93
C GLY A 767 -16.52 13.68 15.34
N GLN A 768 -15.25 14.09 15.44
CA GLN A 768 -14.61 14.40 16.71
C GLN A 768 -15.46 15.42 17.48
N GLY A 769 -15.95 15.07 18.67
CA GLY A 769 -16.55 16.11 19.52
C GLY A 769 -17.18 15.73 20.84
N GLN A 770 -17.77 14.54 21.03
CA GLN A 770 -18.52 14.30 22.26
C GLN A 770 -18.29 12.89 22.81
N SER A 771 -17.71 12.82 24.02
CA SER A 771 -17.73 11.63 24.84
C SER A 771 -19.19 11.27 25.13
N VAL A 772 -19.72 10.29 24.42
CA VAL A 772 -21.10 9.85 24.60
C VAL A 772 -21.20 9.00 25.87
N GLY A 773 -22.08 9.37 26.80
CA GLY A 773 -22.27 8.71 28.10
C GLY A 773 -22.95 7.33 28.05
N ILE A 774 -22.75 6.54 26.99
CA ILE A 774 -23.40 5.25 26.76
C ILE A 774 -22.99 4.11 27.76
N PRO A 775 -21.83 4.07 28.48
CA PRO A 775 -21.40 2.86 29.22
C PRO A 775 -22.35 2.36 30.32
N ALA A 776 -23.17 3.23 30.90
CA ALA A 776 -23.91 2.93 32.12
C ALA A 776 -25.36 2.47 31.89
N ILE A 777 -25.96 2.75 30.73
CA ILE A 777 -27.32 2.31 30.35
C ILE A 777 -27.36 0.88 29.75
N LEU A 778 -26.24 0.36 29.27
CA LEU A 778 -26.21 -0.93 28.54
C LEU A 778 -26.69 -2.14 29.36
N ASP A 779 -26.57 -2.10 30.69
CA ASP A 779 -27.09 -3.15 31.59
C ASP A 779 -28.62 -3.10 31.74
N ILE A 780 -29.24 -1.94 31.53
CA ILE A 780 -30.69 -1.71 31.55
C ILE A 780 -31.29 -2.01 30.17
N VAL A 781 -30.57 -1.60 29.12
CA VAL A 781 -30.97 -1.70 27.71
C VAL A 781 -30.82 -3.13 27.16
N PHE A 782 -29.74 -3.83 27.51
CA PHE A 782 -29.50 -5.21 27.07
C PHE A 782 -29.48 -6.18 28.27
N PRO A 783 -30.65 -6.53 28.85
CA PRO A 783 -30.71 -7.49 29.93
C PRO A 783 -30.21 -8.86 29.43
N THR A 784 -29.28 -9.47 30.18
CA THR A 784 -28.67 -10.77 29.86
C THR A 784 -29.20 -11.92 30.73
N ASP A 785 -30.35 -11.72 31.38
CA ASP A 785 -31.02 -12.68 32.28
C ASP A 785 -32.54 -12.63 32.05
N THR A 786 -32.97 -12.84 30.81
CA THR A 786 -34.39 -12.78 30.45
C THR A 786 -35.10 -14.11 30.73
N VAL A 787 -35.74 -14.23 31.90
CA VAL A 787 -36.48 -15.45 32.29
C VAL A 787 -37.77 -15.69 31.46
N ILE A 788 -38.23 -14.73 30.64
CA ILE A 788 -39.38 -14.93 29.74
C ILE A 788 -39.25 -13.99 28.52
N VAL A 789 -38.53 -14.35 27.46
CA VAL A 789 -38.65 -13.65 26.15
C VAL A 789 -38.41 -14.60 24.99
N GLY A 790 -39.48 -15.00 24.30
CA GLY A 790 -39.41 -15.95 23.18
C GLY A 790 -40.55 -15.75 22.18
N ASN A 791 -40.99 -14.51 21.96
CA ASN A 791 -42.03 -14.17 20.99
C ASN A 791 -41.76 -12.77 20.38
N GLN A 792 -42.04 -12.60 19.07
CA GLN A 792 -41.88 -11.35 18.30
C GLN A 792 -42.51 -10.14 19.00
N SER A 793 -43.74 -10.26 19.52
CA SER A 793 -44.42 -9.17 20.25
C SER A 793 -43.67 -8.69 21.49
N GLN A 794 -42.89 -9.57 22.14
CA GLN A 794 -42.09 -9.20 23.32
C GLN A 794 -40.79 -8.50 22.94
N SER A 795 -40.20 -8.84 21.78
CA SER A 795 -39.04 -8.13 21.24
C SER A 795 -39.37 -6.68 20.91
N HIS A 796 -40.57 -6.42 20.37
CA HIS A 796 -41.05 -5.04 20.16
C HIS A 796 -41.19 -4.25 21.47
N ILE A 797 -41.80 -4.84 22.50
CA ILE A 797 -41.93 -4.20 23.83
C ILE A 797 -40.55 -3.95 24.45
N ALA A 798 -39.58 -4.84 24.22
CA ALA A 798 -38.22 -4.65 24.69
C ALA A 798 -37.53 -3.48 23.95
N LEU A 799 -37.66 -3.40 22.63
CA LEU A 799 -37.12 -2.30 21.84
C LEU A 799 -37.76 -0.94 22.21
N GLU A 800 -39.09 -0.89 22.38
CA GLU A 800 -39.79 0.33 22.83
C GLU A 800 -39.22 0.85 24.16
N LYS A 801 -39.05 -0.05 25.14
CA LYS A 801 -38.43 0.29 26.43
C LYS A 801 -36.97 0.71 26.33
N GLU A 802 -36.23 0.14 25.40
CA GLU A 802 -34.85 0.52 25.10
C GLU A 802 -34.78 1.94 24.53
N MET A 803 -35.62 2.25 23.54
CA MET A 803 -35.71 3.58 22.94
C MET A 803 -36.13 4.63 23.98
N GLU A 804 -37.15 4.32 24.79
CA GLU A 804 -37.55 5.14 25.94
C GLU A 804 -36.36 5.41 26.89
N ALA A 805 -35.65 4.37 27.30
CA ALA A 805 -34.53 4.49 28.24
C ALA A 805 -33.39 5.35 27.68
N SER A 806 -33.10 5.24 26.38
CA SER A 806 -32.09 6.05 25.70
C SER A 806 -32.48 7.55 25.67
N ILE A 807 -33.76 7.84 25.45
CA ILE A 807 -34.29 9.20 25.48
C ILE A 807 -34.30 9.76 26.91
N TYR A 808 -34.75 9.00 27.91
CA TYR A 808 -34.69 9.43 29.31
C TYR A 808 -33.24 9.73 29.76
N GLU A 809 -32.29 8.91 29.35
CA GLU A 809 -30.87 9.14 29.62
C GLU A 809 -30.40 10.46 28.98
N THR A 810 -30.72 10.68 27.71
CA THR A 810 -30.37 11.92 26.99
C THR A 810 -30.97 13.14 27.66
N ILE A 811 -32.25 13.09 28.06
CA ILE A 811 -32.92 14.18 28.77
C ILE A 811 -32.23 14.43 30.12
N SER A 812 -32.03 13.39 30.93
CA SER A 812 -31.46 13.52 32.27
C SER A 812 -30.02 14.06 32.30
N THR A 813 -29.26 13.89 31.20
CA THR A 813 -27.84 14.26 31.14
C THR A 813 -27.55 15.54 30.36
N ARG A 814 -28.43 15.95 29.44
CA ARG A 814 -28.14 17.06 28.51
C ARG A 814 -29.21 18.12 28.42
N SER A 815 -30.46 17.79 28.73
CA SER A 815 -31.56 18.75 28.57
C SER A 815 -31.50 19.86 29.60
N THR A 816 -32.06 21.01 29.22
CA THR A 816 -32.24 22.15 30.11
C THR A 816 -33.71 22.25 30.50
N PHE A 817 -33.99 22.37 31.80
CA PHE A 817 -35.35 22.50 32.32
C PHE A 817 -35.74 23.98 32.57
N GLU A 818 -35.16 24.90 31.81
CA GLU A 818 -35.40 26.35 31.99
C GLU A 818 -36.82 26.77 31.56
N ASP A 819 -37.38 26.09 30.57
CA ASP A 819 -38.72 26.35 30.02
C ASP A 819 -39.82 25.50 30.68
N ALA A 820 -39.48 24.68 31.68
CA ALA A 820 -40.43 23.87 32.43
C ALA A 820 -41.35 24.74 33.30
N ASP A 821 -42.62 24.36 33.42
CA ASP A 821 -43.60 25.05 34.28
C ASP A 821 -43.22 25.02 35.77
N MET A 822 -42.39 24.05 36.16
CA MET A 822 -41.81 23.89 37.48
C MET A 822 -40.42 23.29 37.31
N SER A 823 -39.40 23.80 38.01
CA SER A 823 -38.05 23.21 37.92
C SER A 823 -37.98 21.84 38.61
N PRO A 824 -37.00 20.96 38.28
CA PRO A 824 -36.86 19.65 38.91
C PRO A 824 -36.69 19.72 40.44
N GLN A 825 -36.02 20.77 40.91
CA GLN A 825 -35.81 21.08 42.32
C GLN A 825 -37.10 21.50 43.01
N GLU A 826 -37.89 22.37 42.38
CA GLU A 826 -39.19 22.77 42.92
C GLU A 826 -40.13 21.58 43.01
N PHE A 827 -40.16 20.70 41.99
CA PHE A 827 -40.98 19.49 41.99
C PHE A 827 -40.58 18.52 43.11
N CYS A 828 -39.29 18.19 43.23
CA CYS A 828 -38.81 17.21 44.23
C CYS A 828 -38.97 17.70 45.68
N TYR A 829 -39.12 19.00 45.91
CA TYR A 829 -39.23 19.61 47.24
C TYR A 829 -40.59 20.28 47.49
N ASP A 830 -41.58 20.08 46.61
CA ASP A 830 -42.95 20.52 46.82
C ASP A 830 -43.57 19.81 48.05
N GLU A 831 -44.40 20.52 48.83
CA GLU A 831 -45.05 19.95 50.02
C GLU A 831 -46.05 18.82 49.67
N ASP A 832 -46.55 18.79 48.43
CA ASP A 832 -47.48 17.79 47.90
C ASP A 832 -46.77 16.64 47.16
N PHE A 833 -45.45 16.69 46.96
CA PHE A 833 -44.68 15.59 46.34
C PHE A 833 -44.58 14.38 47.28
N THR A 834 -44.95 13.20 46.78
CA THR A 834 -44.97 11.94 47.57
C THR A 834 -44.00 10.87 47.06
N GLY A 835 -43.24 11.17 46.00
CA GLY A 835 -42.27 10.27 45.37
C GLY A 835 -40.87 10.31 45.98
N VAL A 836 -39.89 9.75 45.26
CA VAL A 836 -38.47 9.78 45.64
C VAL A 836 -37.74 10.82 44.78
N PRO A 837 -37.04 11.80 45.39
CA PRO A 837 -36.30 12.82 44.64
C PRO A 837 -35.26 12.21 43.71
N PHE A 838 -35.29 12.57 42.43
CA PHE A 838 -34.35 12.11 41.41
C PHE A 838 -33.13 13.01 41.23
N LEU A 839 -32.83 13.83 42.25
CA LEU A 839 -31.74 14.81 42.24
C LEU A 839 -30.52 14.32 43.00
N ASP A 840 -29.33 14.64 42.53
CA ASP A 840 -28.06 14.39 43.21
C ASP A 840 -27.85 15.34 44.42
N ASP A 841 -26.73 15.15 45.12
CA ASP A 841 -26.38 15.93 46.31
C ASP A 841 -26.19 17.43 46.01
N ASP A 842 -25.92 17.80 44.75
CA ASP A 842 -25.75 19.18 44.28
C ASP A 842 -27.09 19.78 43.76
N GLY A 843 -28.16 18.98 43.77
CA GLY A 843 -29.50 19.37 43.32
C GLY A 843 -29.69 19.27 41.80
N ALA A 844 -28.74 18.69 41.06
CA ALA A 844 -28.89 18.42 39.63
C ALA A 844 -29.68 17.12 39.40
N VAL A 845 -30.29 16.98 38.23
CA VAL A 845 -30.96 15.72 37.84
C VAL A 845 -29.91 14.61 37.74
N LYS A 846 -30.12 13.49 38.43
CA LYS A 846 -29.25 12.32 38.28
C LYS A 846 -29.33 11.80 36.84
N PRO A 847 -28.24 11.27 36.27
CA PRO A 847 -28.35 10.47 35.06
C PRO A 847 -29.35 9.32 35.24
N TRP A 848 -30.15 9.00 34.23
CA TRP A 848 -31.21 7.99 34.29
C TRP A 848 -30.69 6.60 34.73
N HIS A 849 -29.49 6.23 34.30
CA HIS A 849 -28.83 4.99 34.75
C HIS A 849 -28.49 4.96 36.25
N ASP A 850 -28.24 6.11 36.87
CA ASP A 850 -27.95 6.26 38.30
C ASP A 850 -29.22 6.34 39.16
N MET A 851 -30.38 6.54 38.54
CA MET A 851 -31.68 6.53 39.21
C MET A 851 -32.14 5.10 39.56
N SER A 852 -32.64 4.92 40.78
CA SER A 852 -33.42 3.74 41.18
C SER A 852 -34.80 3.73 40.53
N ASP A 853 -35.49 2.58 40.56
CA ASP A 853 -36.82 2.45 39.93
C ASP A 853 -37.85 3.47 40.47
N ASP A 854 -37.80 3.80 41.77
CA ASP A 854 -38.71 4.79 42.38
C ASP A 854 -38.34 6.23 41.97
N GLU A 855 -37.05 6.53 41.80
CA GLU A 855 -36.56 7.82 41.28
C GLU A 855 -36.93 7.98 39.81
N ARG A 856 -36.80 6.92 39.01
CA ARG A 856 -37.23 6.87 37.61
C ARG A 856 -38.71 7.14 37.46
N ALA A 857 -39.55 6.51 38.29
CA ALA A 857 -40.99 6.75 38.28
C ALA A 857 -41.32 8.22 38.56
N SER A 858 -40.62 8.83 39.52
CA SER A 858 -40.80 10.24 39.89
C SER A 858 -40.30 11.19 38.78
N PHE A 859 -39.21 10.83 38.09
CA PHE A 859 -38.71 11.60 36.95
C PHE A 859 -39.65 11.53 35.74
N LYS A 860 -40.21 10.35 35.44
CA LYS A 860 -41.23 10.20 34.40
C LYS A 860 -42.45 11.09 34.67
N GLU A 861 -42.98 11.05 35.89
CA GLU A 861 -44.11 11.88 36.30
C GLU A 861 -43.80 13.38 36.15
N TYR A 862 -42.57 13.79 36.47
CA TYR A 862 -42.12 15.16 36.27
C TYR A 862 -42.12 15.56 34.79
N LEU A 863 -41.52 14.73 33.92
CA LEU A 863 -41.45 15.03 32.49
C LEU A 863 -42.85 15.11 31.85
N GLU A 864 -43.75 14.19 32.21
CA GLU A 864 -45.11 14.13 31.68
C GLU A 864 -45.97 15.34 32.06
N ASN A 865 -45.80 15.89 33.26
CA ASN A 865 -46.72 16.90 33.79
C ASN A 865 -46.16 18.33 33.81
N HIS A 866 -44.85 18.50 33.69
CA HIS A 866 -44.19 19.79 33.91
C HIS A 866 -43.24 20.21 32.78
N THR A 867 -43.09 19.38 31.74
CA THR A 867 -42.20 19.66 30.61
C THR A 867 -42.84 19.25 29.29
N ASP A 868 -42.40 19.84 28.18
CA ASP A 868 -42.79 19.40 26.84
C ASP A 868 -42.11 18.07 26.45
N TYR A 869 -41.12 17.60 27.22
CA TYR A 869 -40.45 16.31 26.97
C TYR A 869 -41.39 15.10 27.14
N GLY A 870 -42.50 15.24 27.87
CA GLY A 870 -43.50 14.19 27.98
C GLY A 870 -44.13 13.80 26.64
N GLU A 871 -44.23 14.74 25.70
CA GLU A 871 -44.83 14.50 24.37
C GLU A 871 -43.90 13.67 23.47
N LEU A 872 -42.58 13.66 23.70
CA LEU A 872 -41.58 12.92 22.90
C LEU A 872 -41.71 11.38 22.99
N PHE A 873 -42.48 10.87 23.95
CA PHE A 873 -42.68 9.43 24.11
C PHE A 873 -43.89 8.90 23.33
N GLU A 874 -44.82 9.76 22.90
CA GLU A 874 -45.95 9.36 22.04
C GLU A 874 -45.46 8.90 20.65
N PRO A 875 -44.55 9.63 19.94
CA PRO A 875 -44.01 9.22 18.64
C PRO A 875 -43.34 7.85 18.66
N ILE A 876 -42.65 7.46 19.74
CA ILE A 876 -42.02 6.13 19.85
C ILE A 876 -43.05 5.02 19.68
N GLN A 877 -44.20 5.16 20.34
CA GLN A 877 -45.26 4.16 20.29
C GLN A 877 -45.94 4.11 18.93
N GLU A 878 -46.17 5.28 18.33
CA GLU A 878 -46.76 5.41 17.00
C GLU A 878 -45.84 4.81 15.93
N GLU A 879 -44.56 5.19 15.94
CA GLU A 879 -43.56 4.71 14.96
C GLU A 879 -43.24 3.23 15.14
N MET A 880 -43.18 2.72 16.37
CA MET A 880 -43.03 1.28 16.62
C MET A 880 -44.23 0.48 16.08
N MET A 881 -45.45 1.03 16.20
CA MET A 881 -46.65 0.41 15.63
C MET A 881 -46.60 0.43 14.10
N GLN A 882 -46.21 1.55 13.50
CA GLN A 882 -46.05 1.68 12.04
C GLN A 882 -44.97 0.74 11.49
N ALA A 883 -43.81 0.65 12.15
CA ALA A 883 -42.74 -0.27 11.77
C ALA A 883 -43.21 -1.73 11.85
N LYS A 884 -43.92 -2.10 12.92
CA LYS A 884 -44.51 -3.44 13.08
C LYS A 884 -45.49 -3.77 11.95
N ASP A 885 -46.40 -2.85 11.63
CA ASP A 885 -47.41 -3.04 10.59
C ASP A 885 -46.79 -3.11 9.19
N THR A 886 -45.80 -2.26 8.92
CA THR A 886 -45.02 -2.26 7.67
C THR A 886 -44.33 -3.60 7.49
N ARG A 887 -43.66 -4.11 8.53
CA ARG A 887 -42.98 -5.39 8.47
C ARG A 887 -43.93 -6.58 8.38
N ALA A 888 -45.07 -6.55 9.09
CA ALA A 888 -46.10 -7.58 8.94
C ALA A 888 -46.68 -7.60 7.50
N THR A 889 -46.86 -6.43 6.90
CA THR A 889 -47.27 -6.29 5.50
C THR A 889 -46.21 -6.85 4.55
N ALA A 890 -44.93 -6.59 4.80
CA ALA A 890 -43.82 -7.14 4.03
C ALA A 890 -43.73 -8.67 4.11
N PHE A 891 -43.90 -9.25 5.31
CA PHE A 891 -44.00 -10.69 5.49
C PHE A 891 -45.17 -11.28 4.68
N ALA A 892 -46.35 -10.66 4.75
CA ALA A 892 -47.52 -11.10 4.00
C ALA A 892 -47.32 -11.00 2.48
N ALA A 893 -46.65 -9.95 2.02
CA ALA A 893 -46.31 -9.74 0.61
C ALA A 893 -45.30 -10.78 0.10
N THR A 894 -44.44 -11.30 0.99
CA THR A 894 -43.42 -12.32 0.71
C THR A 894 -43.87 -13.75 1.08
N GLY A 895 -45.18 -13.97 1.28
CA GLY A 895 -45.77 -15.32 1.39
C GLY A 895 -45.93 -15.88 2.81
N ALA A 896 -45.59 -15.13 3.87
CA ALA A 896 -45.65 -15.61 5.25
C ALA A 896 -46.53 -14.73 6.16
N GLU A 897 -47.14 -15.32 7.20
CA GLU A 897 -47.76 -14.55 8.28
C GLU A 897 -46.75 -14.38 9.42
N ARG A 898 -46.42 -13.12 9.77
CA ARG A 898 -45.62 -12.81 10.96
C ARG A 898 -46.48 -12.97 12.21
N SER A 899 -46.00 -13.68 13.24
CA SER A 899 -46.77 -13.86 14.48
C SER A 899 -46.90 -12.51 15.22
N SER A 900 -48.14 -12.12 15.51
CA SER A 900 -48.46 -10.78 16.05
C SER A 900 -48.27 -10.67 17.55
#